data_AF-A0A925TNP6-F1
#
_entry.id   AF-A0A925TNP6-F1
#
_cell.length_a   1.000
_cell.length_b   1.000
_cell.length_c   1.000
_cell.angle_alpha   90.00
_cell.angle_beta   90.00
_cell.angle_gamma   90.00
#
_symmetry.space_group_name_H-M   'P 1'
#
loop_
_entity.id
_entity.type
_entity.pdbx_description
1 polymer ?
#
loop_
_entity_poly.entity_id
_entity_poly.type
_entity_poly.pdbx_seq_one_letter_code
_entity_poly.pdbx_strand_id
1 'polypeptide(L)'
;MNFPSSSLQPLWRPSRRIFSLLLLLPVMIPVMAVAPLLFAPNLAAQGLTVPKSQRYGTAFIRDNLHNGNKVKVVYRNSGRAGGAWPIEQNSYLANINLFVAIENVFIDTVQVSSAAATQGTRIRDGRTVTVNPAKVIGNITFNGSAAVITADTSIYVTSHENVRGRGSKGPQNNTGEFWGITPYDGFLNPRQNLSAMSHQPNTWPDFWPDKLGDPLYLDPATGRAKWNGYFGASVFNADQESYHVLTDGVDKEWFTNYNVQPDPENPTRYGAGLDISARGLQWANFLAQDVLFLLYEVKNNSVRDYRKVLFGSIAGTNISGSGGNNTQGYSLFDQSSGTTYTFLLPGQVPSGNFNGAPGYAGLAFLESPGNPYDGIDNDDDYTRTALATETPAQFSKAGIGSAGSDLNYDYDPASRTLNPETQRDQYFFRRTLKAGDPIILIDTVQKFIPRYSRSSTYYNRRFITVPNQDTTVVSLGRPFVIGANTVLTEVSNNLIDDNLNGIIDEDYDLHVNRTQSKTDPRRPNDPPELISRPSLHYVNYIALAQSGADLNNPLRYPMIDERRDDGLDNNGNNDPTDDLAIDAVDVLESDQIGLTSFALKNDNQFQVSANPADREQLYSDTKPGTFIFSLPAAQSGTDDYAYGTGYFPLAAGQTERFSLAVVFGQTAQEVLDNKSVAQDIYDANYTFARPPTTPTLQAVPDNGKITLYWDAVAEDYRDDFLRRRLKLPSTTTDPRVKNFEGYKIYRSSDNNFLDAFTVTGSQGQPAQQLKAIAQFDLIDSDSGNFIITNKKLANDVNGILYYLGGNTGLVHTYNDSGLVNGKTYFYGVVAYTRGSDSLGFYPSENSVSARPTPEGVYILSSNVVVAKPNAKVAGYTDPNSGGKVLAPLANRYGGIVPVGRGTARFIALDPKILANKTYQVDFTDTSTDTLDNDGDSLRDAADVSERLERTSAYRVIDVTNPAQPDTVVKRNRRPLDQAASYTTIGGKPTYTGDDDIFGGVYLQFDNELTVQYNAATSVWTRASGQEVINAYLPPVVKPLVFSQSDVSNVGGGVYVPLAHPDDYEIELITGTEQSAAVKIKRTSGSTFTYPSRTVNFRIKNITTGEPVRFFVGQNGTGQTNGLLDTNNVYIGLCESLTPPPDGTDTLFTYSITFQKNSALPKVRPVAGDKFTARTSKPFRTGDKLTFSTAPVFADNALANSQLSRVKVVPNPYIAKSVFEQALPPGQTLGRGERIINFTHVPRGATIRIYTTRGRLLQSLVH
;
A
#
# COMPACT_ATOMS: atom_id res chain seq x y z
N MET A 1 -50.81 11.76 32.32
CA MET A 1 -51.84 10.77 32.70
C MET A 1 -51.11 9.45 32.98
N ASN A 2 -50.72 9.27 34.25
CA ASN A 2 -51.27 8.30 35.22
C ASN A 2 -50.76 6.86 34.94
N PHE A 3 -49.58 6.47 35.46
CA PHE A 3 -49.28 5.93 36.81
C PHE A 3 -49.57 4.41 36.91
N PRO A 4 -48.94 3.62 37.82
CA PRO A 4 -47.61 3.73 38.46
C PRO A 4 -46.91 2.37 38.76
N SER A 5 -45.74 2.49 39.42
CA SER A 5 -45.27 1.69 40.60
C SER A 5 -44.84 0.22 40.42
N SER A 6 -43.79 -0.30 41.09
CA SER A 6 -42.81 0.26 42.03
C SER A 6 -41.88 -0.86 42.53
N SER A 7 -40.57 -0.60 42.58
CA SER A 7 -39.70 -0.55 43.79
C SER A 7 -39.22 -1.91 44.35
N LEU A 8 -37.97 -2.11 44.78
CA LEU A 8 -37.19 -1.27 45.71
C LEU A 8 -35.67 -1.49 45.56
N GLN A 9 -34.96 -0.35 45.56
CA GLN A 9 -33.57 -0.10 46.01
C GLN A 9 -33.43 -0.25 47.56
N PRO A 10 -32.33 0.03 48.30
CA PRO A 10 -31.22 1.01 48.07
C PRO A 10 -29.82 0.57 48.61
N LEU A 11 -28.70 1.30 48.51
CA LEU A 11 -28.32 2.57 49.19
C LEU A 11 -26.97 3.10 48.61
N TRP A 12 -26.90 4.32 48.07
CA TRP A 12 -26.37 5.59 48.64
C TRP A 12 -24.93 6.00 48.23
N ARG A 13 -24.81 7.23 47.69
CA ARG A 13 -23.59 8.03 47.40
C ARG A 13 -23.31 8.98 48.60
N PRO A 14 -22.49 10.07 48.52
CA PRO A 14 -21.29 10.45 47.72
C PRO A 14 -20.15 11.08 48.59
N SER A 15 -18.99 11.46 48.02
CA SER A 15 -18.41 12.82 48.17
C SER A 15 -17.05 13.01 47.45
N ARG A 16 -16.77 14.27 47.06
CA ARG A 16 -15.58 14.79 46.36
C ARG A 16 -14.63 15.49 47.36
N ARG A 17 -13.29 15.44 47.15
CA ARG A 17 -12.31 16.57 47.03
C ARG A 17 -10.85 16.14 47.38
N ILE A 18 -9.91 16.21 46.42
CA ILE A 18 -8.73 17.15 46.27
C ILE A 18 -7.72 17.20 47.44
N PHE A 19 -6.48 16.69 47.27
CA PHE A 19 -5.17 17.42 47.19
C PHE A 19 -3.92 16.50 47.33
N SER A 20 -2.88 16.88 46.58
CA SER A 20 -1.50 16.40 46.32
C SER A 20 -0.61 15.90 47.48
N LEU A 21 0.35 14.96 47.22
CA LEU A 21 1.82 15.19 47.10
C LEU A 21 2.66 13.89 46.88
N LEU A 22 3.81 14.07 46.20
CA LEU A 22 4.96 13.21 45.77
C LEU A 22 5.45 12.10 46.77
N LEU A 23 6.23 11.05 46.45
CA LEU A 23 7.45 10.90 45.62
C LEU A 23 7.91 9.40 45.52
N LEU A 24 8.68 9.06 44.46
CA LEU A 24 9.67 7.97 44.25
C LEU A 24 9.35 6.82 43.26
N LEU A 25 9.94 6.94 42.06
CA LEU A 25 10.28 5.94 41.01
C LEU A 25 11.64 5.24 41.33
N PRO A 26 12.20 4.24 40.58
CA PRO A 26 11.90 3.77 39.19
C PRO A 26 11.84 2.21 39.03
N VAL A 27 11.49 1.62 37.86
CA VAL A 27 12.39 1.09 36.81
C VAL A 27 11.57 0.72 35.53
N MET A 28 11.88 1.38 34.40
CA MET A 28 12.06 0.91 32.99
C MET A 28 11.02 -0.07 32.35
N ILE A 29 10.42 0.01 31.15
CA ILE A 29 10.60 0.62 29.78
C ILE A 29 9.30 0.23 28.95
N PRO A 30 8.91 0.80 27.78
CA PRO A 30 8.76 2.20 27.33
C PRO A 30 7.30 2.51 26.84
N VAL A 31 7.13 3.78 26.48
CA VAL A 31 5.97 4.38 25.81
C VAL A 31 6.04 4.13 24.30
N MET A 32 4.93 3.75 23.65
CA MET A 32 4.66 4.13 22.26
C MET A 32 3.16 4.09 21.93
N ALA A 33 2.76 5.03 21.06
CA ALA A 33 1.48 5.20 20.37
C ALA A 33 0.27 5.79 21.15
N VAL A 34 0.17 7.13 21.13
CA VAL A 34 -1.11 7.85 21.22
C VAL A 34 -1.36 8.55 19.87
N ALA A 35 -2.51 8.22 19.27
CA ALA A 35 -3.19 8.77 18.08
C ALA A 35 -2.68 8.32 16.69
N PRO A 36 -3.57 7.84 15.79
CA PRO A 36 -4.90 8.42 15.54
C PRO A 36 -6.08 7.47 15.79
N LEU A 37 -6.83 7.73 16.86
CA LEU A 37 -8.14 7.14 17.15
C LEU A 37 -9.29 8.03 16.62
N LEU A 38 -9.04 8.81 15.55
CA LEU A 38 -9.95 9.89 15.10
C LEU A 38 -10.41 9.81 13.63
N PHE A 39 -10.19 8.70 12.93
CA PHE A 39 -10.81 8.44 11.61
C PHE A 39 -11.27 6.99 11.41
N ALA A 40 -11.82 6.35 12.44
CA ALA A 40 -12.55 5.10 12.28
C ALA A 40 -14.02 5.28 12.70
N PRO A 41 -14.89 5.91 11.89
CA PRO A 41 -16.31 5.69 12.07
C PRO A 41 -16.63 4.27 11.55
N ASN A 42 -16.76 3.35 12.51
CA ASN A 42 -17.54 2.11 12.43
C ASN A 42 -17.29 1.20 11.22
N LEU A 43 -16.37 0.25 11.37
CA LEU A 43 -16.43 -1.03 10.65
C LEU A 43 -17.73 -1.76 11.06
N ALA A 44 -18.82 -1.50 10.35
CA ALA A 44 -20.02 -2.31 10.41
C ALA A 44 -19.89 -3.46 9.40
N ALA A 45 -19.81 -4.69 9.92
CA ALA A 45 -20.07 -5.96 9.25
C ALA A 45 -19.39 -6.18 7.88
N GLN A 46 -18.16 -6.71 7.89
CA GLN A 46 -17.65 -7.45 6.74
C GLN A 46 -18.36 -8.82 6.70
N GLY A 47 -19.17 -9.02 5.66
CA GLY A 47 -20.02 -10.20 5.43
C GLY A 47 -21.36 -9.81 4.81
N LEU A 48 -21.72 -10.44 3.68
CA LEU A 48 -22.96 -10.17 2.97
C LEU A 48 -24.18 -10.41 3.88
N THR A 49 -24.96 -9.37 4.16
CA THR A 49 -26.15 -9.49 5.02
C THR A 49 -27.34 -8.84 4.35
N VAL A 50 -28.20 -9.65 3.75
CA VAL A 50 -29.40 -9.16 3.05
C VAL A 50 -30.59 -9.21 4.01
N PRO A 51 -31.42 -8.14 4.09
CA PRO A 51 -32.64 -8.17 4.88
C PRO A 51 -33.55 -9.34 4.48
N LYS A 52 -34.10 -10.07 5.45
CA LYS A 52 -34.96 -11.25 5.17
C LYS A 52 -36.20 -10.92 4.32
N SER A 53 -36.65 -9.67 4.33
CA SER A 53 -37.78 -9.18 3.53
C SER A 53 -37.43 -8.90 2.07
N GLN A 54 -36.15 -9.00 1.67
CA GLN A 54 -35.71 -8.66 0.32
C GLN A 54 -36.30 -9.62 -0.70
N ARG A 55 -36.89 -9.07 -1.78
CA ARG A 55 -37.44 -9.85 -2.88
C ARG A 55 -36.32 -10.32 -3.80
N TYR A 56 -36.52 -11.44 -4.47
CA TYR A 56 -35.58 -12.00 -5.44
C TYR A 56 -36.33 -12.76 -6.54
N GLY A 57 -35.66 -13.04 -7.65
CA GLY A 57 -36.21 -13.83 -8.75
C GLY A 57 -35.85 -13.30 -10.15
N THR A 58 -36.26 -14.05 -11.17
CA THR A 58 -35.90 -13.78 -12.58
C THR A 58 -36.44 -12.45 -13.14
N ALA A 59 -37.48 -11.88 -12.52
CA ALA A 59 -38.04 -10.58 -12.93
C ALA A 59 -37.08 -9.39 -12.71
N PHE A 60 -36.05 -9.56 -11.86
CA PHE A 60 -35.06 -8.52 -11.55
C PHE A 60 -33.78 -8.62 -12.39
N ILE A 61 -33.74 -9.53 -13.38
CA ILE A 61 -32.59 -9.69 -14.28
C ILE A 61 -32.43 -8.44 -15.17
N ARG A 62 -31.25 -7.85 -15.19
CA ARG A 62 -30.83 -6.68 -15.97
C ARG A 62 -29.42 -6.88 -16.51
N ASP A 63 -29.18 -6.29 -17.68
CA ASP A 63 -27.88 -6.29 -18.34
C ASP A 63 -27.24 -4.90 -18.25
N ASN A 64 -25.91 -4.85 -18.20
CA ASN A 64 -25.12 -3.64 -18.45
C ASN A 64 -23.81 -4.04 -19.15
N LEU A 65 -22.93 -3.07 -19.40
CA LEU A 65 -21.73 -3.24 -20.20
C LEU A 65 -20.48 -2.89 -19.41
N HIS A 66 -19.48 -3.76 -19.49
CA HIS A 66 -18.10 -3.48 -19.14
C HIS A 66 -17.36 -3.11 -20.43
N ASN A 67 -16.96 -1.85 -20.57
CA ASN A 67 -16.29 -1.28 -21.75
C ASN A 67 -15.18 -0.28 -21.40
N GLY A 68 -14.67 -0.34 -20.16
CA GLY A 68 -13.68 0.60 -19.66
C GLY A 68 -12.29 0.40 -20.26
N ASN A 69 -12.04 -0.76 -20.89
CA ASN A 69 -10.75 -1.13 -21.46
C ASN A 69 -10.92 -1.89 -22.80
N LYS A 70 -9.91 -2.66 -23.24
CA LYS A 70 -9.98 -3.42 -24.50
C LYS A 70 -10.95 -4.61 -24.41
N VAL A 71 -11.25 -5.08 -23.19
CA VAL A 71 -12.22 -6.14 -22.93
C VAL A 71 -13.63 -5.57 -22.90
N LYS A 72 -14.45 -5.95 -23.89
CA LYS A 72 -15.85 -5.54 -24.01
C LYS A 72 -16.76 -6.73 -23.73
N VAL A 73 -17.52 -6.70 -22.63
CA VAL A 73 -18.39 -7.81 -22.26
C VAL A 73 -19.75 -7.35 -21.73
N VAL A 74 -20.81 -8.05 -22.15
CA VAL A 74 -22.13 -7.89 -21.53
C VAL A 74 -22.10 -8.57 -20.18
N TYR A 75 -22.55 -7.84 -19.16
CA TYR A 75 -22.63 -8.33 -17.81
C TYR A 75 -24.07 -8.31 -17.33
N ARG A 76 -24.51 -9.44 -16.79
CA ARG A 76 -25.85 -9.62 -16.26
C ARG A 76 -25.80 -9.70 -14.75
N ASN A 77 -26.72 -9.01 -14.09
CA ASN A 77 -26.84 -9.03 -12.63
C ASN A 77 -27.36 -10.37 -12.06
N SER A 78 -27.54 -11.41 -12.89
CA SER A 78 -27.76 -12.77 -12.43
C SER A 78 -26.44 -13.50 -12.14
N GLY A 79 -25.29 -12.87 -12.41
CA GLY A 79 -23.94 -13.41 -12.23
C GLY A 79 -23.26 -13.82 -13.54
N ARG A 80 -24.00 -13.85 -14.65
CA ARG A 80 -23.48 -14.24 -15.97
C ARG A 80 -22.66 -13.11 -16.62
N ALA A 81 -21.44 -13.43 -17.05
CA ALA A 81 -20.64 -12.60 -17.94
C ALA A 81 -20.58 -13.25 -19.34
N GLY A 82 -20.86 -12.47 -20.38
CA GLY A 82 -20.86 -12.94 -21.78
C GLY A 82 -22.22 -12.79 -22.47
N GLY A 83 -22.20 -12.70 -23.81
CA GLY A 83 -23.39 -12.42 -24.62
C GLY A 83 -23.09 -11.58 -25.87
N ALA A 84 -24.13 -11.24 -26.64
CA ALA A 84 -23.98 -10.45 -27.86
C ALA A 84 -23.77 -8.96 -27.55
N TRP A 85 -22.67 -8.38 -28.02
CA TRP A 85 -22.34 -6.97 -27.82
C TRP A 85 -23.27 -6.04 -28.63
N PRO A 86 -23.80 -4.92 -28.06
CA PRO A 86 -24.87 -4.16 -28.71
C PRO A 86 -24.48 -3.30 -29.92
N ILE A 87 -23.18 -3.05 -30.17
CA ILE A 87 -22.74 -1.99 -31.12
C ILE A 87 -22.02 -2.53 -32.35
N GLU A 88 -21.44 -3.74 -32.30
CA GLU A 88 -20.79 -4.41 -33.42
C GLU A 88 -20.96 -5.92 -33.20
N GLN A 89 -21.49 -6.67 -34.17
CA GLN A 89 -21.77 -8.12 -34.05
C GLN A 89 -20.50 -9.02 -33.93
N ASN A 90 -19.41 -8.52 -33.34
CA ASN A 90 -18.05 -9.02 -33.54
C ASN A 90 -17.28 -9.37 -32.27
N SER A 91 -17.95 -9.52 -31.13
CA SER A 91 -17.30 -10.04 -29.91
C SER A 91 -18.32 -10.88 -29.15
N TYR A 92 -18.30 -12.19 -29.39
CA TYR A 92 -19.01 -13.14 -28.54
C TYR A 92 -17.97 -13.75 -27.60
N LEU A 93 -17.91 -13.27 -26.36
CA LEU A 93 -17.44 -14.12 -25.29
C LEU A 93 -18.56 -15.06 -24.90
N ALA A 94 -18.18 -16.31 -24.75
CA ALA A 94 -19.04 -17.32 -24.19
C ALA A 94 -19.51 -16.96 -22.78
N ASN A 95 -20.60 -17.60 -22.38
CA ASN A 95 -21.15 -17.49 -21.03
C ASN A 95 -20.13 -18.05 -20.04
N ILE A 96 -19.68 -17.22 -19.12
CA ILE A 96 -18.97 -17.62 -17.91
C ILE A 96 -20.02 -17.66 -16.79
N ASN A 97 -20.14 -18.82 -16.16
CA ASN A 97 -21.15 -19.06 -15.13
C ASN A 97 -20.51 -19.65 -13.88
N LEU A 98 -20.86 -19.12 -12.71
CA LEU A 98 -20.62 -19.78 -11.43
C LEU A 98 -21.59 -20.95 -11.25
N PHE A 99 -21.12 -22.03 -10.66
CA PHE A 99 -21.98 -23.01 -10.02
C PHE A 99 -21.47 -23.35 -8.62
N VAL A 100 -22.41 -23.73 -7.75
CA VAL A 100 -22.12 -24.23 -6.41
C VAL A 100 -22.74 -25.63 -6.32
N ALA A 101 -21.94 -26.61 -5.91
CA ALA A 101 -22.43 -27.96 -5.68
C ALA A 101 -22.26 -28.38 -4.22
N ILE A 102 -23.28 -29.02 -3.67
CA ILE A 102 -23.34 -29.48 -2.28
C ILE A 102 -23.79 -30.94 -2.26
N GLU A 103 -22.99 -31.81 -1.66
CA GLU A 103 -23.39 -33.17 -1.34
C GLU A 103 -23.84 -33.23 0.12
N ASN A 104 -25.09 -33.64 0.35
CA ASN A 104 -25.64 -33.73 1.69
C ASN A 104 -26.36 -35.06 1.92
N VAL A 105 -26.18 -35.63 3.11
CA VAL A 105 -26.86 -36.87 3.52
C VAL A 105 -28.09 -36.51 4.36
N PHE A 106 -29.27 -36.87 3.86
CA PHE A 106 -30.53 -36.72 4.59
C PHE A 106 -30.86 -38.00 5.33
N ILE A 107 -30.87 -37.92 6.66
CA ILE A 107 -31.32 -39.02 7.51
C ILE A 107 -32.77 -38.75 7.93
N ASP A 108 -33.66 -39.67 7.60
CA ASP A 108 -35.07 -39.59 7.92
C ASP A 108 -35.55 -40.87 8.61
N THR A 109 -36.53 -40.74 9.49
CA THR A 109 -37.27 -41.88 10.04
C THR A 109 -38.64 -41.96 9.36
N VAL A 110 -38.93 -43.09 8.74
CA VAL A 110 -40.15 -43.33 7.97
C VAL A 110 -40.96 -44.44 8.63
N GLN A 111 -42.15 -44.12 9.09
CA GLN A 111 -43.10 -45.11 9.61
C GLN A 111 -43.70 -45.91 8.44
N VAL A 112 -43.61 -47.22 8.50
CA VAL A 112 -43.97 -48.15 7.42
C VAL A 112 -44.95 -49.21 7.92
N SER A 113 -45.72 -49.81 7.02
CA SER A 113 -46.61 -50.93 7.36
C SER A 113 -45.85 -52.22 7.69
N SER A 114 -44.63 -52.36 7.16
CA SER A 114 -43.68 -53.45 7.46
C SER A 114 -42.27 -53.02 7.02
N ALA A 115 -41.22 -53.67 7.53
CA ALA A 115 -39.82 -53.35 7.18
C ALA A 115 -39.49 -53.52 5.68
N ALA A 116 -40.32 -54.26 4.93
CA ALA A 116 -40.18 -54.44 3.48
C ALA A 116 -41.06 -53.49 2.64
N ALA A 117 -41.81 -52.58 3.28
CA ALA A 117 -42.69 -51.66 2.56
C ALA A 117 -41.87 -50.64 1.75
N THR A 118 -42.29 -50.41 0.51
CA THR A 118 -41.68 -49.43 -0.41
C THR A 118 -42.28 -48.03 -0.29
N GLN A 119 -43.27 -47.85 0.60
CA GLN A 119 -43.86 -46.56 0.94
C GLN A 119 -44.08 -46.45 2.45
N GLY A 120 -43.96 -45.24 2.98
CA GLY A 120 -44.24 -44.96 4.38
C GLY A 120 -44.45 -43.47 4.64
N THR A 121 -44.74 -43.12 5.88
CA THR A 121 -44.96 -41.73 6.32
C THR A 121 -43.73 -41.23 7.06
N ARG A 122 -43.08 -40.19 6.54
CA ARG A 122 -41.91 -39.58 7.18
C ARG A 122 -42.36 -38.90 8.48
N ILE A 123 -41.74 -39.27 9.60
CA ILE A 123 -42.22 -38.85 10.94
C ILE A 123 -42.06 -37.34 11.15
N ARG A 124 -40.98 -36.76 10.62
CA ARG A 124 -40.64 -35.34 10.82
C ARG A 124 -41.72 -34.39 10.29
N ASP A 125 -42.37 -34.71 9.17
CA ASP A 125 -43.29 -33.79 8.47
C ASP A 125 -44.61 -34.42 7.99
N GLY A 126 -44.81 -35.71 8.25
CA GLY A 126 -46.05 -36.43 7.90
C GLY A 126 -46.24 -36.69 6.41
N ARG A 127 -45.24 -36.41 5.54
CA ARG A 127 -45.36 -36.70 4.10
C ARG A 127 -45.23 -38.18 3.81
N THR A 128 -46.04 -38.69 2.89
CA THR A 128 -45.84 -40.01 2.29
C THR A 128 -44.60 -39.99 1.39
N VAL A 129 -43.69 -40.92 1.61
CA VAL A 129 -42.41 -41.02 0.88
C VAL A 129 -42.18 -42.45 0.41
N THR A 130 -41.47 -42.58 -0.71
CA THR A 130 -40.97 -43.87 -1.19
C THR A 130 -39.77 -44.28 -0.33
N VAL A 131 -39.83 -45.49 0.23
CA VAL A 131 -38.71 -46.10 0.93
C VAL A 131 -37.93 -46.92 -0.09
N ASN A 132 -36.68 -46.55 -0.33
CA ASN A 132 -35.75 -47.39 -1.08
C ASN A 132 -35.09 -48.37 -0.09
N PRO A 133 -35.32 -49.69 -0.19
CA PRO A 133 -34.73 -50.66 0.72
C PRO A 133 -33.19 -50.61 0.75
N ALA A 134 -32.54 -50.20 -0.35
CA ALA A 134 -31.09 -50.06 -0.42
C ALA A 134 -30.53 -48.88 0.40
N LYS A 135 -31.40 -47.94 0.81
CA LYS A 135 -31.05 -46.74 1.59
C LYS A 135 -31.45 -46.87 3.07
N VAL A 136 -31.99 -48.02 3.48
CA VAL A 136 -32.37 -48.27 4.88
C VAL A 136 -31.12 -48.64 5.68
N ILE A 137 -30.83 -47.82 6.70
CA ILE A 137 -29.67 -48.00 7.59
C ILE A 137 -30.06 -48.54 8.98
N GLY A 138 -31.36 -48.65 9.27
CA GLY A 138 -31.83 -49.20 10.53
C GLY A 138 -33.32 -49.51 10.54
N ASN A 139 -33.71 -50.53 11.31
CA ASN A 139 -35.11 -50.89 11.56
C ASN A 139 -35.42 -50.60 13.03
N ILE A 140 -36.48 -49.84 13.29
CA ILE A 140 -36.92 -49.48 14.64
C ILE A 140 -38.44 -49.67 14.79
N THR A 141 -38.93 -49.53 16.01
CA THR A 141 -40.36 -49.42 16.29
C THR A 141 -40.65 -48.01 16.80
N PHE A 142 -41.61 -47.33 16.19
CA PHE A 142 -42.05 -46.00 16.59
C PHE A 142 -43.54 -46.04 16.91
N ASN A 143 -43.93 -45.66 18.14
CA ASN A 143 -45.31 -45.71 18.63
C ASN A 143 -46.03 -47.06 18.38
N GLY A 144 -45.31 -48.17 18.57
CA GLY A 144 -45.86 -49.53 18.37
C GLY A 144 -46.03 -49.96 16.90
N SER A 145 -45.65 -49.13 15.94
CA SER A 145 -45.64 -49.43 14.50
C SER A 145 -44.21 -49.59 13.97
N ALA A 146 -44.04 -50.36 12.90
CA ALA A 146 -42.73 -50.52 12.25
C ALA A 146 -42.26 -49.17 11.65
N ALA A 147 -40.98 -48.85 11.81
CA ALA A 147 -40.37 -47.68 11.19
C ALA A 147 -38.95 -48.03 10.72
N VAL A 148 -38.51 -47.38 9.66
CA VAL A 148 -37.16 -47.54 9.10
C VAL A 148 -36.42 -46.21 9.16
N ILE A 149 -35.13 -46.27 9.41
CA ILE A 149 -34.21 -45.13 9.29
C ILE A 149 -33.60 -45.24 7.89
N THR A 150 -33.80 -44.21 7.08
CA THR A 150 -33.24 -44.12 5.73
C THR A 150 -32.18 -43.03 5.70
N ALA A 151 -31.04 -43.30 5.06
CA ALA A 151 -30.03 -42.31 4.73
C ALA A 151 -29.99 -42.13 3.22
N ASP A 152 -30.28 -40.91 2.76
CA ASP A 152 -30.32 -40.57 1.34
C ASP A 152 -29.33 -39.45 1.03
N THR A 153 -28.29 -39.75 0.25
CA THR A 153 -27.35 -38.76 -0.25
C THR A 153 -27.94 -38.03 -1.46
N SER A 154 -28.00 -36.71 -1.37
CA SER A 154 -28.46 -35.83 -2.44
C SER A 154 -27.33 -34.89 -2.87
N ILE A 155 -27.15 -34.77 -4.17
CA ILE A 155 -26.27 -33.79 -4.80
C ILE A 155 -27.14 -32.62 -5.26
N TYR A 156 -26.87 -31.44 -4.73
CA TYR A 156 -27.52 -30.19 -5.12
C TYR A 156 -26.54 -29.35 -5.92
N VAL A 157 -26.94 -28.94 -7.12
CA VAL A 157 -26.13 -28.06 -7.97
C VAL A 157 -26.97 -26.89 -8.42
N THR A 158 -26.52 -25.69 -8.07
CA THR A 158 -27.18 -24.43 -8.45
C THR A 158 -26.26 -23.58 -9.32
N SER A 159 -26.82 -22.91 -10.32
CA SER A 159 -26.11 -22.07 -11.29
C SER A 159 -27.04 -20.98 -11.86
N HIS A 160 -26.50 -20.10 -12.69
CA HIS A 160 -27.27 -19.04 -13.37
C HIS A 160 -28.18 -19.58 -14.48
N GLU A 161 -29.01 -18.70 -15.06
CA GLU A 161 -29.91 -19.11 -16.13
C GLU A 161 -29.17 -19.46 -17.44
N ASN A 162 -29.48 -20.63 -18.00
CA ASN A 162 -29.00 -21.12 -19.32
C ASN A 162 -27.46 -21.28 -19.41
N VAL A 163 -26.95 -22.33 -18.74
CA VAL A 163 -25.52 -22.68 -18.65
C VAL A 163 -24.88 -22.88 -20.02
N ARG A 164 -25.57 -23.49 -20.99
CA ARG A 164 -25.34 -23.44 -22.45
C ARG A 164 -26.36 -24.35 -23.14
N GLY A 165 -27.00 -23.85 -24.18
CA GLY A 165 -27.90 -24.63 -25.04
C GLY A 165 -28.93 -23.75 -25.76
N ARG A 166 -29.06 -23.93 -27.08
CA ARG A 166 -30.16 -23.34 -27.87
C ARG A 166 -31.49 -23.98 -27.45
N GLY A 167 -32.03 -23.57 -26.29
CA GLY A 167 -33.31 -24.03 -25.77
C GLY A 167 -33.27 -24.72 -24.39
N SER A 168 -32.10 -24.89 -23.76
CA SER A 168 -32.03 -25.46 -22.40
C SER A 168 -32.48 -24.41 -21.39
N LYS A 169 -33.71 -24.56 -20.89
CA LYS A 169 -34.17 -23.86 -19.70
C LYS A 169 -33.42 -24.53 -18.55
N GLY A 170 -32.69 -23.79 -17.72
CA GLY A 170 -31.95 -24.35 -16.57
C GLY A 170 -32.85 -25.16 -15.64
N PRO A 171 -32.39 -25.62 -14.47
CA PRO A 171 -33.23 -26.47 -13.62
C PRO A 171 -34.57 -25.78 -13.40
N GLN A 172 -35.66 -26.53 -13.58
CA GLN A 172 -37.00 -25.96 -13.54
C GLN A 172 -38.00 -27.01 -13.09
N ASN A 173 -39.09 -26.55 -12.50
CA ASN A 173 -40.20 -27.43 -12.17
C ASN A 173 -41.00 -27.84 -13.42
N ASN A 174 -41.96 -28.74 -13.26
CA ASN A 174 -42.86 -29.20 -14.34
C ASN A 174 -43.73 -28.09 -14.97
N THR A 175 -43.78 -26.89 -14.37
CA THR A 175 -44.49 -25.70 -14.87
C THR A 175 -43.57 -24.68 -15.57
N GLY A 176 -42.25 -24.94 -15.61
CA GLY A 176 -41.25 -24.05 -16.21
C GLY A 176 -40.73 -22.93 -15.29
N GLU A 177 -40.98 -23.01 -13.98
CA GLU A 177 -40.37 -22.11 -12.98
C GLU A 177 -38.88 -22.46 -12.83
N PHE A 178 -38.00 -21.49 -13.03
CA PHE A 178 -36.55 -21.66 -12.89
C PHE A 178 -36.14 -21.89 -11.42
N TRP A 179 -35.33 -22.90 -11.19
CA TRP A 179 -34.70 -23.33 -9.94
C TRP A 179 -33.18 -23.15 -10.10
N GLY A 180 -32.63 -22.11 -9.49
CA GLY A 180 -31.24 -21.74 -9.64
C GLY A 180 -30.94 -20.37 -9.05
N ILE A 181 -29.81 -19.78 -9.43
CA ILE A 181 -29.33 -18.50 -8.91
C ILE A 181 -30.09 -17.34 -9.56
N THR A 182 -30.68 -16.45 -8.76
CA THR A 182 -31.42 -15.27 -9.22
C THR A 182 -31.05 -14.00 -8.45
N PRO A 183 -31.15 -12.81 -9.06
CA PRO A 183 -30.83 -11.56 -8.39
C PRO A 183 -31.84 -11.18 -7.30
N TYR A 184 -31.34 -10.54 -6.25
CA TYR A 184 -32.16 -9.75 -5.34
C TYR A 184 -32.64 -8.44 -6.01
N ASP A 185 -33.85 -8.02 -5.66
CA ASP A 185 -34.34 -6.66 -5.88
C ASP A 185 -33.50 -5.66 -5.07
N GLY A 186 -33.59 -4.37 -5.37
CA GLY A 186 -32.99 -3.30 -4.55
C GLY A 186 -31.48 -3.11 -4.69
N PHE A 187 -30.76 -3.98 -5.42
CA PHE A 187 -29.34 -3.79 -5.75
C PHE A 187 -29.11 -3.02 -7.07
N LEU A 188 -30.17 -2.47 -7.63
CA LEU A 188 -30.16 -1.65 -8.84
C LEU A 188 -31.23 -0.55 -8.73
N ASN A 189 -31.08 0.52 -9.51
CA ASN A 189 -32.10 1.55 -9.57
C ASN A 189 -33.38 1.02 -10.26
N PRO A 190 -34.52 0.91 -9.55
CA PRO A 190 -35.76 0.38 -10.12
C PRO A 190 -36.38 1.28 -11.20
N ARG A 191 -35.92 2.53 -11.33
CA ARG A 191 -36.41 3.51 -12.33
C ARG A 191 -35.80 3.31 -13.71
N GLN A 192 -34.91 2.34 -13.88
CA GLN A 192 -34.17 2.10 -15.12
C GLN A 192 -33.91 0.59 -15.31
N ASN A 193 -33.40 0.18 -16.48
CA ASN A 193 -33.33 -1.23 -16.90
C ASN A 193 -31.90 -1.78 -17.06
N LEU A 194 -30.94 -1.25 -16.31
CA LEU A 194 -29.51 -1.59 -16.34
C LEU A 194 -29.05 -2.09 -14.97
N SER A 195 -28.06 -2.98 -14.96
CA SER A 195 -27.34 -3.38 -13.75
C SER A 195 -26.51 -2.22 -13.17
N ALA A 196 -26.19 -2.26 -11.88
CA ALA A 196 -25.46 -1.19 -11.19
C ALA A 196 -23.96 -1.16 -11.57
N MET A 197 -23.45 0.02 -11.93
CA MET A 197 -22.06 0.26 -12.34
C MET A 197 -21.47 1.49 -11.64
N SER A 198 -20.20 1.41 -11.23
CA SER A 198 -19.51 2.46 -10.47
C SER A 198 -19.44 3.80 -11.21
N HIS A 199 -19.21 3.79 -12.52
CA HIS A 199 -19.13 4.99 -13.34
C HIS A 199 -20.50 5.54 -13.78
N GLN A 200 -21.62 4.87 -13.41
CA GLN A 200 -22.98 5.26 -13.78
C GLN A 200 -23.86 5.47 -12.53
N PRO A 201 -23.77 6.63 -11.84
CA PRO A 201 -24.53 6.88 -10.60
C PRO A 201 -26.06 6.82 -10.72
N ASN A 202 -26.59 6.93 -11.94
CA ASN A 202 -28.01 6.76 -12.22
C ASN A 202 -28.45 5.27 -12.16
N THR A 203 -27.53 4.32 -12.13
CA THR A 203 -27.84 2.88 -12.04
C THR A 203 -27.95 2.37 -10.61
N TRP A 204 -27.51 3.15 -9.63
CA TRP A 204 -27.48 2.75 -8.22
C TRP A 204 -28.86 2.84 -7.56
N PRO A 205 -29.21 1.91 -6.65
CA PRO A 205 -30.46 1.99 -5.90
C PRO A 205 -30.49 3.24 -4.99
N ASP A 206 -31.66 3.56 -4.43
CA ASP A 206 -31.78 4.66 -3.48
C ASP A 206 -31.03 4.36 -2.16
N PHE A 207 -30.88 3.09 -1.80
CA PHE A 207 -30.07 2.56 -0.70
C PHE A 207 -29.61 1.14 -1.04
N TRP A 208 -28.47 0.69 -0.50
CA TRP A 208 -27.99 -0.68 -0.67
C TRP A 208 -28.57 -1.59 0.42
N PRO A 209 -29.30 -2.68 0.07
CA PRO A 209 -29.92 -3.55 1.08
C PRO A 209 -28.92 -4.16 2.05
N ASP A 210 -27.71 -4.50 1.59
CA ASP A 210 -26.63 -5.07 2.39
C ASP A 210 -25.92 -4.06 3.30
N LYS A 211 -26.18 -2.75 3.10
CA LYS A 211 -25.63 -1.64 3.90
C LYS A 211 -26.72 -0.89 4.67
N LEU A 212 -27.87 -1.53 4.88
CA LEU A 212 -28.99 -0.90 5.55
C LEU A 212 -28.61 -0.49 6.99
N GLY A 213 -28.80 0.79 7.30
CA GLY A 213 -28.45 1.35 8.61
C GLY A 213 -27.00 1.86 8.73
N ASP A 214 -26.18 1.70 7.70
CA ASP A 214 -24.84 2.29 7.65
C ASP A 214 -24.87 3.71 7.04
N PRO A 215 -24.62 4.78 7.83
CA PRO A 215 -24.64 6.15 7.34
C PRO A 215 -23.50 6.45 6.34
N LEU A 216 -22.44 5.63 6.28
CA LEU A 216 -21.32 5.86 5.35
C LEU A 216 -21.74 5.71 3.89
N TYR A 217 -22.68 4.80 3.61
CA TYR A 217 -23.18 4.49 2.27
C TYR A 217 -24.33 5.40 1.82
N LEU A 218 -24.66 6.44 2.59
CA LEU A 218 -25.64 7.45 2.22
C LEU A 218 -24.95 8.80 2.03
N ASP A 219 -25.38 9.55 1.03
CA ASP A 219 -25.06 10.96 0.88
C ASP A 219 -25.89 11.77 1.88
N PRO A 220 -25.27 12.44 2.87
CA PRO A 220 -26.01 13.21 3.87
C PRO A 220 -26.78 14.40 3.28
N ALA A 221 -26.40 14.90 2.10
CA ALA A 221 -27.06 16.04 1.46
C ALA A 221 -28.31 15.62 0.66
N THR A 222 -28.28 14.45 0.01
CA THR A 222 -29.35 14.01 -0.89
C THR A 222 -30.16 12.83 -0.38
N GLY A 223 -29.66 12.12 0.65
CA GLY A 223 -30.25 10.88 1.17
C GLY A 223 -30.16 9.70 0.21
N ARG A 224 -29.40 9.83 -0.90
CA ARG A 224 -29.22 8.76 -1.89
C ARG A 224 -28.02 7.88 -1.55
N ALA A 225 -28.02 6.64 -2.04
CA ALA A 225 -26.90 5.73 -1.93
C ALA A 225 -25.62 6.30 -2.57
N LYS A 226 -24.50 6.13 -1.88
CA LYS A 226 -23.13 6.23 -2.41
C LYS A 226 -22.70 4.91 -3.02
N TRP A 227 -21.71 4.88 -3.90
CA TRP A 227 -21.24 3.62 -4.52
C TRP A 227 -20.84 2.55 -3.48
N ASN A 228 -21.32 1.32 -3.64
CA ASN A 228 -20.92 0.17 -2.81
C ASN A 228 -19.63 -0.46 -3.37
N GLY A 229 -18.51 0.26 -3.23
CA GLY A 229 -17.21 -0.16 -3.75
C GLY A 229 -16.58 -1.30 -2.95
N TYR A 230 -15.80 -2.16 -3.61
CA TYR A 230 -15.07 -3.28 -2.99
C TYR A 230 -14.20 -2.85 -1.80
N PHE A 231 -13.56 -1.68 -1.90
CA PHE A 231 -12.71 -1.09 -0.83
C PHE A 231 -13.45 -0.11 0.08
N GLY A 232 -14.79 -0.07 0.04
CA GLY A 232 -15.61 0.78 0.90
C GLY A 232 -16.46 1.81 0.16
N ALA A 233 -17.24 2.57 0.93
CA ALA A 233 -18.22 3.53 0.42
C ALA A 233 -17.56 4.63 -0.44
N SER A 234 -18.02 4.77 -1.70
CA SER A 234 -17.45 5.72 -2.70
C SER A 234 -15.96 5.58 -2.98
N VAL A 235 -15.38 4.40 -2.75
CA VAL A 235 -14.02 4.09 -3.19
C VAL A 235 -14.09 3.50 -4.60
N PHE A 236 -13.54 4.21 -5.57
CA PHE A 236 -13.53 3.84 -6.99
C PHE A 236 -12.14 3.33 -7.39
N ASN A 237 -11.79 2.10 -6.97
CA ASN A 237 -10.48 1.54 -7.28
C ASN A 237 -10.36 1.10 -8.74
N ALA A 238 -11.43 0.52 -9.30
CA ALA A 238 -11.54 0.16 -10.72
C ALA A 238 -12.15 1.29 -11.55
N ASP A 239 -11.68 1.45 -12.79
CA ASP A 239 -12.27 2.41 -13.74
C ASP A 239 -13.73 2.05 -14.03
N GLN A 240 -14.04 0.75 -14.08
CA GLN A 240 -15.39 0.22 -14.04
C GLN A 240 -15.49 -0.93 -13.05
N GLU A 241 -16.47 -0.85 -12.17
CA GLU A 241 -16.86 -1.91 -11.24
C GLU A 241 -18.36 -2.15 -11.38
N SER A 242 -18.75 -3.41 -11.49
CA SER A 242 -20.14 -3.84 -11.35
C SER A 242 -20.34 -4.50 -9.99
N TYR A 243 -21.51 -4.31 -9.38
CA TYR A 243 -21.85 -4.95 -8.10
C TYR A 243 -23.31 -5.39 -8.10
N HIS A 244 -23.55 -6.63 -7.67
CA HIS A 244 -24.89 -7.15 -7.45
C HIS A 244 -24.87 -8.33 -6.46
N VAL A 245 -26.06 -8.71 -6.00
CA VAL A 245 -26.23 -9.81 -5.04
C VAL A 245 -27.30 -10.78 -5.54
N LEU A 246 -27.01 -12.07 -5.39
CA LEU A 246 -27.78 -13.20 -5.88
C LEU A 246 -28.18 -14.14 -4.74
N THR A 247 -29.16 -14.99 -5.00
CA THR A 247 -29.53 -16.10 -4.13
C THR A 247 -30.09 -17.29 -4.92
N ASP A 248 -29.96 -18.48 -4.36
CA ASP A 248 -30.62 -19.70 -4.85
C ASP A 248 -32.03 -19.89 -4.26
N GLY A 249 -32.57 -18.88 -3.57
CA GLY A 249 -33.83 -18.94 -2.81
C GLY A 249 -35.09 -19.31 -3.59
N VAL A 250 -35.03 -19.38 -4.93
CA VAL A 250 -36.14 -19.86 -5.80
C VAL A 250 -36.08 -21.36 -6.07
N ASP A 251 -34.97 -22.03 -5.76
CA ASP A 251 -34.77 -23.45 -6.02
C ASP A 251 -35.55 -24.32 -5.02
N LYS A 252 -36.55 -25.05 -5.50
CA LYS A 252 -37.42 -25.87 -4.63
C LYS A 252 -37.03 -27.34 -4.61
N GLU A 253 -35.88 -27.74 -5.14
CA GLU A 253 -35.50 -29.15 -5.26
C GLU A 253 -35.51 -29.86 -3.89
N TRP A 254 -34.69 -29.39 -2.95
CA TRP A 254 -34.59 -30.00 -1.63
C TRP A 254 -35.87 -29.84 -0.79
N PHE A 255 -36.63 -28.76 -1.00
CA PHE A 255 -37.94 -28.62 -0.36
C PHE A 255 -38.96 -29.65 -0.89
N THR A 256 -38.93 -29.93 -2.19
CA THR A 256 -39.84 -30.89 -2.83
C THR A 256 -39.50 -32.31 -2.40
N ASN A 257 -38.22 -32.69 -2.44
CA ASN A 257 -37.76 -34.06 -2.18
C ASN A 257 -37.65 -34.36 -0.67
N TYR A 258 -37.14 -33.40 0.09
CA TYR A 258 -36.76 -33.59 1.49
C TYR A 258 -37.48 -32.66 2.46
N ASN A 259 -38.40 -31.79 2.02
CA ASN A 259 -39.07 -30.80 2.87
C ASN A 259 -38.09 -29.96 3.71
N VAL A 260 -36.95 -29.62 3.10
CA VAL A 260 -35.89 -28.85 3.71
C VAL A 260 -36.10 -27.37 3.42
N GLN A 261 -36.08 -26.58 4.48
CA GLN A 261 -36.10 -25.13 4.43
C GLN A 261 -34.79 -24.59 5.04
N PRO A 262 -34.06 -23.70 4.34
CA PRO A 262 -32.79 -23.19 4.84
C PRO A 262 -32.95 -22.19 5.98
N ASP A 263 -34.02 -21.39 6.00
CA ASP A 263 -34.30 -20.42 7.07
C ASP A 263 -35.76 -20.57 7.55
N PRO A 264 -36.00 -21.16 8.74
CA PRO A 264 -37.34 -21.29 9.30
C PRO A 264 -38.08 -19.96 9.51
N GLU A 265 -37.35 -18.85 9.66
CA GLU A 265 -37.95 -17.51 9.84
C GLU A 265 -38.33 -16.85 8.50
N ASN A 266 -37.89 -17.43 7.37
CA ASN A 266 -38.27 -17.00 6.03
C ASN A 266 -38.91 -18.17 5.26
N PRO A 267 -40.21 -18.45 5.48
CA PRO A 267 -40.88 -19.62 4.92
C PRO A 267 -41.01 -19.61 3.40
N THR A 268 -40.72 -18.48 2.75
CA THR A 268 -40.71 -18.34 1.28
C THR A 268 -39.34 -18.54 0.65
N ARG A 269 -38.29 -18.73 1.46
CA ARG A 269 -36.93 -19.01 1.01
C ARG A 269 -36.71 -20.52 0.90
N TYR A 270 -36.27 -20.94 -0.27
CA TYR A 270 -35.90 -22.32 -0.59
C TYR A 270 -34.40 -22.41 -0.92
N GLY A 271 -33.98 -23.45 -1.62
CA GLY A 271 -32.59 -23.73 -1.96
C GLY A 271 -31.77 -24.20 -0.77
N ALA A 272 -30.45 -24.09 -0.90
CA ALA A 272 -29.47 -24.26 0.16
C ALA A 272 -29.31 -22.99 1.03
N GLY A 273 -30.00 -21.89 0.72
CA GLY A 273 -29.93 -20.66 1.51
C GLY A 273 -28.64 -19.89 1.26
N LEU A 274 -28.15 -19.89 0.02
CA LEU A 274 -26.95 -19.19 -0.39
C LEU A 274 -27.27 -17.73 -0.71
N ASP A 275 -26.38 -16.83 -0.27
CA ASP A 275 -26.33 -15.44 -0.68
C ASP A 275 -24.97 -15.20 -1.35
N ILE A 276 -24.97 -14.66 -2.57
CA ILE A 276 -23.77 -14.53 -3.39
C ILE A 276 -23.58 -13.06 -3.77
N SER A 277 -22.47 -12.46 -3.35
CA SER A 277 -22.03 -11.16 -3.85
C SER A 277 -21.19 -11.39 -5.10
N ALA A 278 -21.42 -10.62 -6.17
CA ALA A 278 -20.69 -10.77 -7.42
C ALA A 278 -20.23 -9.41 -7.95
N ARG A 279 -18.95 -9.35 -8.36
CA ARG A 279 -18.32 -8.14 -8.87
C ARG A 279 -17.56 -8.41 -10.16
N GLY A 280 -17.53 -7.39 -11.02
CA GLY A 280 -16.70 -7.36 -12.22
C GLY A 280 -15.82 -6.12 -12.18
N LEU A 281 -14.49 -6.27 -12.32
CA LEU A 281 -13.53 -5.16 -12.24
C LEU A 281 -12.76 -5.00 -13.55
N GLN A 282 -12.63 -3.76 -14.03
CA GLN A 282 -11.83 -3.39 -15.19
C GLN A 282 -11.04 -2.11 -14.97
N TRP A 283 -9.84 -2.08 -15.56
CA TRP A 283 -8.97 -0.91 -15.61
C TRP A 283 -8.49 -0.64 -17.03
N ALA A 284 -8.41 0.65 -17.39
CA ALA A 284 -7.78 1.16 -18.59
C ALA A 284 -6.25 1.19 -18.50
N ASN A 285 -5.68 0.91 -17.31
CA ASN A 285 -4.24 0.75 -17.13
C ASN A 285 -3.68 -0.31 -18.09
N PHE A 286 -2.58 -0.01 -18.76
CA PHE A 286 -2.01 -0.88 -19.80
C PHE A 286 -1.65 -2.29 -19.32
N LEU A 287 -1.40 -2.48 -18.02
CA LEU A 287 -1.13 -3.79 -17.41
C LEU A 287 -2.39 -4.67 -17.31
N ALA A 288 -3.58 -4.08 -17.21
CA ALA A 288 -4.85 -4.79 -17.01
C ALA A 288 -5.89 -4.54 -18.11
N GLN A 289 -5.53 -3.77 -19.16
CA GLN A 289 -6.47 -3.39 -20.21
C GLN A 289 -7.01 -4.57 -21.04
N ASP A 290 -6.32 -5.72 -20.97
CA ASP A 290 -6.65 -6.99 -21.63
C ASP A 290 -7.24 -8.03 -20.64
N VAL A 291 -7.67 -7.58 -19.44
CA VAL A 291 -8.20 -8.44 -18.38
C VAL A 291 -9.56 -7.92 -17.86
N LEU A 292 -10.44 -8.84 -17.51
CA LEU A 292 -11.63 -8.61 -16.67
C LEU A 292 -11.57 -9.55 -15.47
N PHE A 293 -11.69 -8.99 -14.27
CA PHE A 293 -11.73 -9.79 -13.04
C PHE A 293 -13.18 -10.02 -12.62
N LEU A 294 -13.51 -11.25 -12.23
CA LEU A 294 -14.81 -11.67 -11.71
C LEU A 294 -14.60 -12.20 -10.29
N LEU A 295 -15.21 -11.55 -9.31
CA LEU A 295 -15.08 -11.88 -7.90
C LEU A 295 -16.42 -12.33 -7.36
N TYR A 296 -16.44 -13.43 -6.62
CA TYR A 296 -17.63 -13.98 -5.98
C TYR A 296 -17.38 -14.20 -4.49
N GLU A 297 -18.34 -13.78 -3.66
CA GLU A 297 -18.39 -14.14 -2.23
C GLU A 297 -19.67 -14.90 -1.97
N VAL A 298 -19.57 -16.14 -1.51
CA VAL A 298 -20.71 -17.04 -1.29
C VAL A 298 -20.88 -17.25 0.20
N LYS A 299 -22.02 -16.83 0.75
CA LYS A 299 -22.39 -16.99 2.15
C LYS A 299 -23.46 -18.07 2.30
N ASN A 300 -23.24 -18.99 3.24
CA ASN A 300 -24.30 -19.85 3.74
C ASN A 300 -25.15 -19.10 4.77
N ASN A 301 -26.34 -18.67 4.39
CA ASN A 301 -27.29 -17.97 5.26
C ASN A 301 -28.45 -18.90 5.68
N SER A 302 -28.19 -20.21 5.74
CA SER A 302 -29.09 -21.21 6.27
C SER A 302 -28.79 -21.52 7.74
N VAL A 303 -29.69 -22.26 8.40
CA VAL A 303 -29.47 -22.82 9.75
C VAL A 303 -28.70 -24.15 9.73
N ARG A 304 -28.14 -24.54 8.58
CA ARG A 304 -27.51 -25.85 8.36
C ARG A 304 -26.05 -25.68 7.99
N ASP A 305 -25.24 -26.60 8.47
CA ASP A 305 -23.86 -26.75 8.02
C ASP A 305 -23.80 -27.69 6.82
N TYR A 306 -23.09 -27.28 5.77
CA TYR A 306 -22.84 -28.12 4.62
C TYR A 306 -21.42 -28.65 4.69
N ARG A 307 -21.27 -29.95 4.92
CA ARG A 307 -19.94 -30.55 5.09
C ARG A 307 -19.17 -30.56 3.77
N LYS A 308 -19.81 -30.91 2.65
CA LYS A 308 -19.14 -31.19 1.38
C LYS A 308 -19.65 -30.25 0.29
N VAL A 309 -18.97 -29.11 0.15
CA VAL A 309 -19.26 -28.07 -0.83
C VAL A 309 -18.09 -27.95 -1.81
N LEU A 310 -18.38 -27.68 -3.08
CA LEU A 310 -17.38 -27.22 -4.04
C LEU A 310 -17.93 -26.05 -4.85
N PHE A 311 -17.03 -25.12 -5.19
CA PHE A 311 -17.33 -24.04 -6.12
C PHE A 311 -16.70 -24.34 -7.47
N GLY A 312 -17.32 -23.83 -8.53
CA GLY A 312 -16.75 -23.99 -9.84
C GLY A 312 -17.31 -23.01 -10.86
N SER A 313 -16.71 -23.04 -12.03
CA SER A 313 -17.12 -22.19 -13.14
C SER A 313 -17.19 -22.99 -14.42
N ILE A 314 -18.24 -22.74 -15.21
CA ILE A 314 -18.42 -23.30 -16.54
C ILE A 314 -18.24 -22.18 -17.56
N ALA A 315 -17.39 -22.42 -18.53
CA ALA A 315 -17.14 -21.52 -19.64
C ALA A 315 -17.40 -22.23 -20.95
N GLY A 316 -18.14 -21.56 -21.84
CA GLY A 316 -18.21 -22.02 -23.22
C GLY A 316 -17.16 -21.40 -24.13
N THR A 317 -17.13 -21.76 -25.41
CA THR A 317 -15.95 -21.45 -26.26
C THR A 317 -16.26 -20.97 -27.67
N ASN A 318 -17.28 -20.13 -27.81
CA ASN A 318 -17.70 -19.63 -29.14
C ASN A 318 -16.91 -18.37 -29.53
N ILE A 319 -15.66 -18.53 -29.94
CA ILE A 319 -14.84 -17.43 -30.49
C ILE A 319 -15.17 -17.26 -31.98
N SER A 320 -15.91 -16.20 -32.36
CA SER A 320 -16.00 -15.59 -33.73
C SER A 320 -17.32 -14.87 -34.03
N GLY A 321 -18.35 -15.01 -33.18
CA GLY A 321 -19.63 -14.32 -33.38
C GLY A 321 -20.51 -14.86 -34.52
N SER A 322 -21.81 -14.71 -34.32
CA SER A 322 -22.95 -15.15 -35.15
C SER A 322 -23.34 -16.63 -35.05
N GLY A 323 -24.58 -16.85 -34.60
CA GLY A 323 -25.22 -18.14 -34.63
C GLY A 323 -25.55 -18.53 -36.08
N GLY A 324 -25.09 -19.69 -36.50
CA GLY A 324 -25.55 -20.28 -37.76
C GLY A 324 -24.66 -21.39 -38.30
N ASN A 325 -23.34 -21.21 -38.28
CA ASN A 325 -22.41 -22.17 -38.89
C ASN A 325 -21.27 -22.54 -37.94
N ASN A 326 -20.88 -23.82 -38.03
CA ASN A 326 -20.07 -24.62 -37.11
C ASN A 326 -18.59 -24.22 -37.05
N THR A 327 -18.25 -22.97 -36.75
CA THR A 327 -16.84 -22.60 -36.52
C THR A 327 -16.40 -23.02 -35.12
N GLN A 328 -15.45 -23.96 -35.05
CA GLN A 328 -15.08 -24.70 -33.86
C GLN A 328 -13.98 -23.95 -33.08
N GLY A 329 -14.32 -23.48 -31.87
CA GLY A 329 -13.35 -23.00 -30.90
C GLY A 329 -12.67 -24.19 -30.21
N TYR A 330 -11.35 -24.20 -30.23
CA TYR A 330 -10.51 -25.22 -29.59
C TYR A 330 -10.02 -24.69 -28.26
N SER A 331 -10.06 -25.53 -27.22
CA SER A 331 -9.55 -25.15 -25.90
C SER A 331 -8.46 -26.09 -25.41
N LEU A 332 -7.45 -25.49 -24.79
CA LEU A 332 -6.37 -26.20 -24.13
C LEU A 332 -6.24 -25.69 -22.70
N PHE A 333 -6.03 -26.62 -21.78
CA PHE A 333 -5.82 -26.32 -20.38
C PHE A 333 -4.34 -26.55 -20.02
N ASP A 334 -3.75 -25.55 -19.40
CA ASP A 334 -2.45 -25.64 -18.74
C ASP A 334 -2.67 -25.69 -17.24
N GLN A 335 -2.58 -26.90 -16.69
CA GLN A 335 -2.76 -27.15 -15.26
C GLN A 335 -1.67 -26.47 -14.42
N SER A 336 -0.46 -26.31 -14.98
CA SER A 336 0.66 -25.68 -14.26
C SER A 336 0.43 -24.19 -13.98
N SER A 337 -0.37 -23.52 -14.83
CA SER A 337 -0.74 -22.11 -14.68
C SER A 337 -2.19 -21.90 -14.25
N GLY A 338 -3.01 -22.96 -14.15
CA GLY A 338 -4.44 -22.88 -13.81
C GLY A 338 -5.26 -22.13 -14.85
N THR A 339 -4.86 -22.22 -16.14
CA THR A 339 -5.39 -21.37 -17.21
C THR A 339 -5.85 -22.21 -18.39
N THR A 340 -7.06 -21.96 -18.87
CA THR A 340 -7.53 -22.46 -20.18
C THR A 340 -7.44 -21.35 -21.20
N TYR A 341 -6.97 -21.65 -22.40
CA TYR A 341 -6.99 -20.73 -23.53
C TYR A 341 -7.73 -21.35 -24.70
N THR A 342 -8.63 -20.56 -25.26
CA THR A 342 -9.50 -20.92 -26.37
C THR A 342 -9.12 -20.10 -27.59
N PHE A 343 -9.10 -20.74 -28.77
CA PHE A 343 -8.70 -20.13 -30.04
C PHE A 343 -9.35 -20.80 -31.25
N LEU A 344 -9.14 -20.22 -32.43
CA LEU A 344 -9.52 -20.82 -33.71
C LEU A 344 -8.30 -21.37 -34.44
N LEU A 345 -8.44 -22.54 -35.06
CA LEU A 345 -7.40 -23.07 -35.93
C LEU A 345 -7.20 -22.19 -37.17
N PRO A 346 -5.97 -22.13 -37.72
CA PRO A 346 -5.68 -21.38 -38.95
C PRO A 346 -6.63 -21.76 -40.09
N GLY A 347 -7.21 -20.76 -40.76
CA GLY A 347 -8.10 -20.96 -41.90
C GLY A 347 -9.59 -21.18 -41.57
N GLN A 348 -9.98 -21.21 -40.29
CA GLN A 348 -11.38 -21.37 -39.87
C GLN A 348 -12.12 -20.05 -39.56
N VAL A 349 -11.61 -18.89 -40.02
CA VAL A 349 -12.27 -17.60 -39.79
C VAL A 349 -13.57 -17.51 -40.60
N PRO A 350 -14.75 -17.23 -39.99
CA PRO A 350 -15.99 -17.10 -40.74
C PRO A 350 -15.92 -15.92 -41.73
N SER A 351 -16.30 -16.15 -42.99
CA SER A 351 -16.38 -15.10 -44.00
C SER A 351 -17.49 -14.11 -43.66
N GLY A 352 -17.16 -12.82 -43.52
CA GLY A 352 -18.14 -11.72 -43.55
C GLY A 352 -18.38 -10.94 -42.26
N ASN A 353 -17.87 -11.38 -41.11
CA ASN A 353 -18.09 -10.66 -39.84
C ASN A 353 -16.86 -9.92 -39.33
N PHE A 354 -15.63 -10.41 -39.52
CA PHE A 354 -14.43 -9.82 -38.92
C PHE A 354 -13.31 -9.58 -39.97
N ASN A 355 -12.83 -8.34 -40.09
CA ASN A 355 -11.66 -7.98 -40.91
C ASN A 355 -10.38 -8.09 -40.06
N GLY A 356 -9.95 -9.32 -39.74
CA GLY A 356 -8.73 -9.57 -38.96
C GLY A 356 -8.52 -11.04 -38.61
N ALA A 357 -7.34 -11.38 -38.12
CA ALA A 357 -7.11 -12.70 -37.50
C ALA A 357 -7.75 -12.74 -36.10
N PRO A 358 -8.49 -13.80 -35.74
CA PRO A 358 -9.02 -13.97 -34.39
C PRO A 358 -7.87 -14.12 -33.38
N GLY A 359 -8.02 -13.51 -32.20
CA GLY A 359 -7.09 -13.66 -31.08
C GLY A 359 -7.41 -14.88 -30.20
N TYR A 360 -6.81 -14.90 -29.02
CA TYR A 360 -6.99 -15.91 -27.97
C TYR A 360 -7.80 -15.31 -26.81
N ALA A 361 -8.69 -16.12 -26.23
CA ALA A 361 -9.39 -15.81 -24.99
C ALA A 361 -9.03 -16.86 -23.94
N GLY A 362 -8.67 -16.43 -22.74
CA GLY A 362 -8.33 -17.29 -21.62
C GLY A 362 -9.25 -17.07 -20.43
N LEU A 363 -9.45 -18.13 -19.66
CA LEU A 363 -10.01 -18.06 -18.32
C LEU A 363 -8.92 -18.55 -17.36
N ALA A 364 -8.59 -17.71 -16.39
CA ALA A 364 -7.59 -17.98 -15.37
C ALA A 364 -8.27 -18.12 -14.02
N PHE A 365 -7.95 -19.20 -13.33
CA PHE A 365 -8.30 -19.38 -11.92
C PHE A 365 -7.36 -18.51 -11.07
N LEU A 366 -7.92 -17.59 -10.28
CA LEU A 366 -7.13 -16.70 -9.42
C LEU A 366 -7.25 -17.06 -7.94
N GLU A 367 -8.45 -17.46 -7.51
CA GLU A 367 -8.75 -17.70 -6.10
C GLU A 367 -9.74 -18.86 -5.92
N SER A 368 -9.43 -19.76 -4.98
CA SER A 368 -10.36 -20.74 -4.44
C SER A 368 -10.87 -20.34 -3.05
N PRO A 369 -11.90 -21.01 -2.53
CA PRO A 369 -12.21 -21.01 -1.10
C PRO A 369 -11.01 -21.42 -0.26
N GLY A 370 -10.99 -20.95 0.98
CA GLY A 370 -9.98 -21.35 1.96
C GLY A 370 -10.31 -22.70 2.60
N ASN A 371 -9.31 -23.48 3.00
CA ASN A 371 -9.51 -24.69 3.80
C ASN A 371 -8.64 -24.74 5.07
N PRO A 372 -8.97 -23.91 6.08
CA PRO A 372 -8.20 -23.82 7.33
C PRO A 372 -8.32 -25.05 8.24
N TYR A 373 -9.00 -26.10 7.79
CA TYR A 373 -9.50 -27.16 8.64
C TYR A 373 -8.70 -28.45 8.53
N ASP A 374 -8.01 -28.68 7.43
CA ASP A 374 -7.48 -30.00 7.09
C ASP A 374 -6.07 -30.27 7.64
N GLY A 375 -5.33 -29.24 8.04
CA GLY A 375 -3.98 -29.41 8.54
C GLY A 375 -2.90 -29.48 7.45
N ILE A 376 -3.24 -29.11 6.21
CA ILE A 376 -2.40 -29.13 5.00
C ILE A 376 -2.24 -27.69 4.50
N ASP A 377 -1.06 -27.35 3.99
CA ASP A 377 -0.84 -26.13 3.20
C ASP A 377 -1.22 -26.44 1.75
N ASN A 378 -2.44 -26.05 1.32
CA ASN A 378 -3.05 -26.50 0.08
C ASN A 378 -2.51 -25.78 -1.17
N ASP A 379 -2.08 -24.52 -1.03
CA ASP A 379 -1.51 -23.73 -2.12
C ASP A 379 0.03 -23.68 -2.14
N ASP A 380 0.70 -24.41 -1.22
CA ASP A 380 2.16 -24.66 -1.19
C ASP A 380 2.96 -23.36 -0.99
N ASP A 381 2.44 -22.50 -0.12
CA ASP A 381 2.86 -21.12 -0.02
C ASP A 381 3.48 -20.77 1.36
N TYR A 382 3.60 -21.76 2.27
CA TYR A 382 4.20 -21.62 3.61
C TYR A 382 5.59 -20.97 3.66
N THR A 383 6.37 -21.05 2.57
CA THR A 383 7.71 -20.42 2.47
C THR A 383 7.69 -18.89 2.39
N ARG A 384 6.51 -18.27 2.26
CA ARG A 384 6.34 -16.82 1.99
C ARG A 384 6.16 -15.95 3.24
N THR A 385 6.08 -16.53 4.44
CA THR A 385 5.92 -15.74 5.68
C THR A 385 7.16 -14.92 6.04
N ALA A 386 6.91 -13.71 6.55
CA ALA A 386 7.94 -12.78 7.01
C ALA A 386 8.60 -13.20 8.35
N LEU A 387 8.10 -14.26 9.00
CA LEU A 387 8.75 -14.90 10.15
C LEU A 387 9.90 -15.80 9.69
N ALA A 388 10.84 -15.19 8.97
CA ALA A 388 12.07 -15.80 8.55
C ALA A 388 12.92 -16.15 9.76
N THR A 389 12.97 -17.44 10.13
CA THR A 389 14.26 -18.09 10.41
C THR A 389 14.24 -19.63 10.50
N GLU A 390 13.12 -20.30 10.77
CA GLU A 390 13.04 -21.77 10.71
C GLU A 390 11.62 -22.20 10.36
N THR A 391 11.43 -23.25 9.53
CA THR A 391 10.15 -23.98 9.49
C THR A 391 9.77 -24.26 10.94
N PRO A 392 8.62 -23.75 11.45
CA PRO A 392 8.26 -23.95 12.85
C PRO A 392 8.37 -25.44 13.14
N ALA A 393 8.98 -25.83 14.26
CA ALA A 393 9.35 -27.23 14.54
C ALA A 393 8.18 -28.25 14.45
N GLN A 394 6.95 -27.75 14.38
CA GLN A 394 5.69 -28.47 14.24
C GLN A 394 5.22 -28.73 12.78
N PHE A 395 5.74 -27.98 11.80
CA PHE A 395 5.51 -28.22 10.38
C PHE A 395 6.52 -29.25 9.87
N SER A 396 6.06 -30.21 9.08
CA SER A 396 6.96 -31.18 8.49
C SER A 396 7.86 -30.54 7.44
N LYS A 397 9.17 -30.75 7.55
CA LYS A 397 10.15 -30.37 6.51
C LYS A 397 10.14 -31.33 5.33
N ALA A 398 9.72 -32.57 5.57
CA ALA A 398 9.52 -33.58 4.55
C ALA A 398 8.01 -33.62 4.27
N GLY A 399 7.55 -33.08 3.15
CA GLY A 399 6.12 -33.01 2.81
C GLY A 399 5.39 -34.36 2.93
N ILE A 400 4.06 -34.36 2.90
CA ILE A 400 3.21 -35.54 3.14
C ILE A 400 3.75 -36.79 2.40
N GLY A 401 3.93 -37.90 3.12
CA GLY A 401 4.36 -39.19 2.55
C GLY A 401 5.84 -39.35 2.20
N SER A 402 6.71 -38.39 2.54
CA SER A 402 8.16 -38.47 2.26
C SER A 402 8.87 -39.51 3.15
N ALA A 403 9.67 -40.41 2.54
CA ALA A 403 10.43 -41.43 3.27
C ALA A 403 11.73 -40.87 3.87
N GLY A 404 11.80 -40.71 5.20
CA GLY A 404 13.04 -40.37 5.91
C GLY A 404 12.85 -39.81 7.32
N SER A 405 13.53 -40.43 8.30
CA SER A 405 13.81 -40.05 9.71
C SER A 405 12.72 -39.50 10.66
N ASP A 406 11.61 -38.95 10.19
CA ASP A 406 10.46 -38.59 11.04
C ASP A 406 9.55 -39.82 11.18
N LEU A 407 9.97 -40.77 12.02
CA LEU A 407 9.41 -42.13 12.20
C LEU A 407 7.95 -42.22 12.72
N ASN A 408 7.11 -41.20 12.54
CA ASN A 408 5.74 -41.16 13.05
C ASN A 408 4.67 -40.80 12.00
N TYR A 409 4.97 -40.82 10.70
CA TYR A 409 3.94 -40.67 9.66
C TYR A 409 3.45 -42.05 9.20
N ASP A 410 2.13 -42.28 9.29
CA ASP A 410 1.45 -43.56 9.01
C ASP A 410 1.27 -43.82 7.49
N TYR A 411 2.38 -43.69 6.75
CA TYR A 411 2.46 -43.95 5.32
C TYR A 411 3.47 -45.08 5.07
N ASP A 412 2.96 -46.27 4.73
CA ASP A 412 3.79 -47.40 4.31
C ASP A 412 3.58 -47.70 2.81
N PRO A 413 4.45 -47.19 1.91
CA PRO A 413 4.36 -47.46 0.48
C PRO A 413 4.57 -48.94 0.13
N ALA A 414 5.08 -49.77 1.05
CA ALA A 414 5.29 -51.20 0.84
C ALA A 414 4.04 -52.06 1.06
N SER A 415 2.95 -51.51 1.63
CA SER A 415 1.72 -52.24 1.98
C SER A 415 0.61 -52.21 0.89
N ARG A 416 0.99 -51.92 -0.36
CA ARG A 416 0.15 -51.76 -1.57
C ARG A 416 -0.84 -52.91 -1.80
N THR A 417 -2.15 -52.61 -1.80
CA THR A 417 -3.20 -53.52 -2.29
C THR A 417 -4.26 -52.76 -3.09
N LEU A 418 -4.87 -53.40 -4.10
CA LEU A 418 -5.91 -52.81 -4.95
C LEU A 418 -7.19 -52.53 -4.14
N ASN A 419 -7.79 -51.34 -4.32
CA ASN A 419 -9.13 -51.06 -3.79
C ASN A 419 -10.16 -51.94 -4.55
N PRO A 420 -10.92 -52.82 -3.86
CA PRO A 420 -11.90 -53.72 -4.49
C PRO A 420 -13.10 -53.00 -5.13
N GLU A 421 -13.45 -51.80 -4.66
CA GLU A 421 -14.63 -51.03 -5.08
C GLU A 421 -14.34 -50.10 -6.25
N THR A 422 -13.12 -49.56 -6.33
CA THR A 422 -12.76 -48.57 -7.37
C THR A 422 -11.84 -49.12 -8.46
N GLN A 423 -11.27 -50.32 -8.26
CA GLN A 423 -10.26 -50.94 -9.14
C GLN A 423 -9.06 -50.03 -9.51
N ARG A 424 -8.82 -48.97 -8.73
CA ARG A 424 -7.62 -48.12 -8.87
C ARG A 424 -6.60 -48.48 -7.78
N ASP A 425 -5.31 -48.38 -8.12
CA ASP A 425 -4.21 -48.43 -7.14
C ASP A 425 -4.37 -47.20 -6.23
N GLN A 426 -4.98 -47.36 -5.06
CA GLN A 426 -5.05 -46.28 -4.08
C GLN A 426 -3.94 -46.50 -3.06
N TYR A 427 -2.99 -45.56 -3.04
CA TYR A 427 -2.00 -45.43 -1.99
C TYR A 427 -2.76 -45.06 -0.71
N PHE A 428 -2.82 -45.97 0.27
CA PHE A 428 -3.55 -45.74 1.50
C PHE A 428 -2.65 -45.04 2.53
N PHE A 429 -3.16 -43.97 3.14
CA PHE A 429 -2.68 -43.56 4.47
C PHE A 429 -3.29 -44.54 5.46
N ARG A 430 -2.45 -45.42 6.03
CA ARG A 430 -2.89 -46.54 6.85
C ARG A 430 -2.13 -46.52 8.16
N ARG A 431 -2.90 -46.52 9.24
CA ARG A 431 -2.40 -46.50 10.60
C ARG A 431 -2.75 -47.76 11.35
N THR A 432 -1.76 -48.47 11.87
CA THR A 432 -1.99 -49.60 12.79
C THR A 432 -1.72 -49.14 14.21
N LEU A 433 -2.79 -49.00 14.99
CA LEU A 433 -2.74 -48.48 16.36
C LEU A 433 -2.13 -49.50 17.32
N LYS A 434 -1.18 -49.08 18.15
CA LYS A 434 -0.69 -49.84 19.31
C LYS A 434 -1.21 -49.20 20.59
N ALA A 435 -1.34 -49.99 21.65
CA ALA A 435 -1.70 -49.44 22.96
C ALA A 435 -0.66 -48.40 23.40
N GLY A 436 -1.14 -47.23 23.83
CA GLY A 436 -0.31 -46.09 24.21
C GLY A 436 0.00 -45.09 23.09
N ASP A 437 -0.27 -45.42 21.82
CA ASP A 437 -0.09 -44.47 20.71
C ASP A 437 -1.05 -43.27 20.89
N PRO A 438 -0.62 -42.03 20.61
CA PRO A 438 -1.52 -40.89 20.61
C PRO A 438 -2.41 -40.90 19.36
N ILE A 439 -3.71 -40.66 19.51
CA ILE A 439 -4.63 -40.37 18.40
C ILE A 439 -5.21 -38.97 18.56
N ILE A 440 -5.52 -38.33 17.44
CA ILE A 440 -6.12 -36.99 17.43
C ILE A 440 -7.62 -37.12 17.21
N LEU A 441 -8.40 -36.42 18.03
CA LEU A 441 -9.84 -36.29 17.92
C LEU A 441 -10.17 -34.84 17.65
N ILE A 442 -11.06 -34.60 16.71
CA ILE A 442 -11.42 -33.26 16.24
C ILE A 442 -12.88 -32.99 16.58
N ASP A 443 -13.13 -31.90 17.30
CA ASP A 443 -14.45 -31.43 17.69
C ASP A 443 -14.72 -30.08 17.00
N THR A 444 -15.93 -29.88 16.46
CA THR A 444 -16.32 -28.59 15.86
C THR A 444 -16.85 -27.63 16.93
N VAL A 445 -16.33 -26.40 16.97
CA VAL A 445 -16.68 -25.39 17.97
C VAL A 445 -17.03 -24.07 17.27
N GLN A 446 -18.05 -23.37 17.77
CA GLN A 446 -18.40 -22.03 17.31
C GLN A 446 -17.76 -20.97 18.23
N LYS A 447 -17.02 -20.03 17.65
CA LYS A 447 -16.41 -18.90 18.38
C LYS A 447 -16.92 -17.59 17.81
N PHE A 448 -17.44 -16.71 18.68
CA PHE A 448 -17.88 -15.38 18.29
C PHE A 448 -16.67 -14.44 18.12
N ILE A 449 -16.62 -13.75 16.98
CA ILE A 449 -15.59 -12.77 16.64
C ILE A 449 -16.21 -11.38 16.77
N PRO A 450 -15.92 -10.63 17.86
CA PRO A 450 -16.57 -9.36 18.14
C PRO A 450 -16.36 -8.31 17.05
N ARG A 451 -15.18 -8.30 16.42
CA ARG A 451 -14.81 -7.36 15.35
C ARG A 451 -15.76 -7.42 14.15
N TYR A 452 -16.15 -8.63 13.77
CA TYR A 452 -17.03 -8.89 12.63
C TYR A 452 -18.49 -9.14 13.04
N SER A 453 -18.78 -9.16 14.34
CA SER A 453 -20.09 -9.48 14.91
C SER A 453 -20.69 -10.79 14.36
N ARG A 454 -19.85 -11.81 14.18
CA ARG A 454 -20.25 -13.13 13.65
C ARG A 454 -19.64 -14.26 14.46
N SER A 455 -20.20 -15.46 14.32
CA SER A 455 -19.57 -16.70 14.79
C SER A 455 -18.81 -17.35 13.64
N SER A 456 -17.62 -17.88 13.93
CA SER A 456 -16.83 -18.70 13.01
C SER A 456 -16.65 -20.10 13.58
N THR A 457 -16.56 -21.09 12.69
CA THR A 457 -16.33 -22.49 13.02
C THR A 457 -14.85 -22.74 13.20
N TYR A 458 -14.48 -23.38 14.30
CA TYR A 458 -13.12 -23.83 14.60
C TYR A 458 -13.08 -25.33 14.81
N TYR A 459 -12.01 -25.96 14.32
CA TYR A 459 -11.77 -27.39 14.48
C TYR A 459 -10.81 -27.59 15.65
N ASN A 460 -11.38 -27.87 16.82
CA ASN A 460 -10.63 -28.05 18.05
C ASN A 460 -10.10 -29.49 18.13
N ARG A 461 -8.78 -29.62 18.08
CA ARG A 461 -8.03 -30.88 18.13
C ARG A 461 -7.61 -31.21 19.55
N ARG A 462 -7.83 -32.45 19.99
CA ARG A 462 -7.32 -32.98 21.26
C ARG A 462 -6.78 -34.37 21.07
N PHE A 463 -5.80 -34.77 21.85
CA PHE A 463 -5.28 -36.14 21.77
C PHE A 463 -5.75 -37.00 22.93
N ILE A 464 -5.89 -38.30 22.67
CA ILE A 464 -5.97 -39.33 23.70
C ILE A 464 -4.96 -40.44 23.36
N THR A 465 -4.65 -41.31 24.32
CA THR A 465 -3.84 -42.50 24.06
C THR A 465 -4.72 -43.71 23.76
N VAL A 466 -4.29 -44.54 22.82
CA VAL A 466 -4.99 -45.76 22.44
C VAL A 466 -5.09 -46.69 23.66
N PRO A 467 -6.30 -47.09 24.07
CA PRO A 467 -6.50 -47.96 25.21
C PRO A 467 -6.11 -49.42 24.91
N ASN A 468 -5.85 -50.20 25.96
CA ASN A 468 -5.57 -51.64 25.86
C ASN A 468 -6.79 -52.48 25.45
N GLN A 469 -8.00 -51.90 25.49
CA GLN A 469 -9.27 -52.55 25.17
C GLN A 469 -10.00 -51.73 24.10
N ASP A 470 -10.80 -52.41 23.28
CA ASP A 470 -11.61 -51.74 22.27
C ASP A 470 -12.54 -50.71 22.92
N THR A 471 -12.46 -49.48 22.44
CA THR A 471 -13.16 -48.32 22.96
C THR A 471 -13.75 -47.53 21.80
N THR A 472 -14.98 -47.05 21.93
CA THR A 472 -15.56 -46.17 20.91
C THR A 472 -15.24 -44.71 21.23
N VAL A 473 -14.65 -44.01 20.26
CA VAL A 473 -14.40 -42.56 20.30
C VAL A 473 -15.21 -41.87 19.21
N VAL A 474 -15.36 -40.55 19.32
CA VAL A 474 -16.04 -39.74 18.30
C VAL A 474 -15.08 -38.64 17.85
N SER A 475 -14.96 -38.47 16.53
CA SER A 475 -14.21 -37.39 15.88
C SER A 475 -15.04 -36.87 14.70
N LEU A 476 -15.19 -35.54 14.56
CA LEU A 476 -16.03 -34.88 13.55
C LEU A 476 -17.46 -35.46 13.44
N GLY A 477 -18.03 -35.84 14.59
CA GLY A 477 -19.35 -36.45 14.69
C GLY A 477 -19.45 -37.92 14.25
N ARG A 478 -18.35 -38.53 13.80
CA ARG A 478 -18.29 -39.95 13.40
C ARG A 478 -17.73 -40.83 14.53
N PRO A 479 -18.39 -41.95 14.88
CA PRO A 479 -17.85 -42.90 15.85
C PRO A 479 -16.78 -43.81 15.22
N PHE A 480 -15.68 -44.04 15.94
CA PHE A 480 -14.60 -44.95 15.60
C PHE A 480 -14.41 -45.96 16.72
N VAL A 481 -14.19 -47.23 16.38
CA VAL A 481 -13.77 -48.27 17.35
C VAL A 481 -12.25 -48.34 17.31
N ILE A 482 -11.61 -48.03 18.44
CA ILE A 482 -10.16 -48.00 18.59
C ILE A 482 -9.71 -49.01 19.64
N GLY A 483 -8.57 -49.66 19.42
CA GLY A 483 -8.00 -50.65 20.32
C GLY A 483 -6.63 -51.13 19.81
N ALA A 484 -5.90 -51.89 20.61
CA ALA A 484 -4.60 -52.42 20.22
C ALA A 484 -4.72 -53.28 18.94
N ASN A 485 -3.89 -52.98 17.94
CA ASN A 485 -3.87 -53.57 16.58
C ASN A 485 -5.05 -53.18 15.68
N THR A 486 -5.82 -52.15 16.02
CA THR A 486 -6.82 -51.59 15.10
C THR A 486 -6.12 -50.97 13.90
N VAL A 487 -6.57 -51.30 12.70
CA VAL A 487 -6.08 -50.71 11.45
C VAL A 487 -7.09 -49.69 10.96
N LEU A 488 -6.68 -48.43 10.90
CA LEU A 488 -7.46 -47.34 10.31
C LEU A 488 -6.89 -47.00 8.94
N THR A 489 -7.74 -46.54 8.03
CA THR A 489 -7.36 -46.25 6.64
C THR A 489 -8.12 -45.04 6.16
N GLU A 490 -7.38 -44.11 5.56
CA GLU A 490 -7.94 -42.87 5.06
C GLU A 490 -8.87 -43.07 3.87
N VAL A 491 -9.96 -42.31 3.82
CA VAL A 491 -10.88 -42.30 2.68
C VAL A 491 -10.94 -40.90 2.10
N SER A 492 -10.14 -40.66 1.06
CA SER A 492 -10.06 -39.37 0.39
C SER A 492 -11.42 -38.88 -0.14
N ASN A 493 -11.59 -37.55 -0.13
CA ASN A 493 -12.76 -36.79 -0.57
C ASN A 493 -14.03 -36.98 0.28
N ASN A 494 -13.89 -37.21 1.58
CA ASN A 494 -14.98 -37.33 2.53
C ASN A 494 -14.94 -36.29 3.69
N LEU A 495 -13.88 -35.49 3.77
CA LEU A 495 -13.67 -34.45 4.79
C LEU A 495 -13.70 -34.98 6.22
N ILE A 496 -13.20 -36.20 6.44
CA ILE A 496 -13.04 -36.85 7.74
C ILE A 496 -11.56 -37.15 7.93
N ASP A 497 -11.07 -37.08 9.17
CA ASP A 497 -9.80 -37.70 9.56
C ASP A 497 -10.11 -39.17 9.90
N ASP A 498 -9.96 -40.07 8.92
CA ASP A 498 -10.35 -41.48 9.08
C ASP A 498 -9.27 -42.32 9.77
N ASN A 499 -8.02 -41.85 9.74
CA ASN A 499 -6.88 -42.51 10.34
C ASN A 499 -6.48 -41.96 11.74
N LEU A 500 -7.16 -40.90 12.19
CA LEU A 500 -7.04 -40.23 13.50
C LEU A 500 -5.64 -39.64 13.76
N ASN A 501 -4.98 -39.14 12.72
CA ASN A 501 -3.67 -38.48 12.82
C ASN A 501 -3.77 -36.95 12.99
N GLY A 502 -4.97 -36.37 12.87
CA GLY A 502 -5.25 -34.94 13.00
C GLY A 502 -5.30 -34.16 11.68
N ILE A 503 -4.91 -34.79 10.57
CA ILE A 503 -5.03 -34.29 9.20
C ILE A 503 -6.34 -34.82 8.62
N ILE A 504 -6.99 -34.04 7.77
CA ILE A 504 -8.30 -34.39 7.19
C ILE A 504 -8.15 -34.56 5.68
N ASP A 505 -8.84 -35.56 5.13
CA ASP A 505 -9.02 -35.73 3.70
C ASP A 505 -7.72 -35.91 2.89
N GLU A 506 -6.75 -36.65 3.41
CA GLU A 506 -5.50 -36.85 2.67
C GLU A 506 -5.75 -37.61 1.35
N ASP A 507 -5.33 -36.99 0.25
CA ASP A 507 -5.41 -37.57 -1.09
C ASP A 507 -4.02 -37.71 -1.70
N TYR A 508 -3.70 -38.91 -2.20
CA TYR A 508 -2.39 -39.20 -2.72
C TYR A 508 -2.05 -38.40 -3.98
N ASP A 509 -2.99 -38.28 -4.92
CA ASP A 509 -2.75 -37.62 -6.21
C ASP A 509 -2.78 -36.09 -6.07
N LEU A 510 -3.54 -35.57 -5.09
CA LEU A 510 -3.63 -34.14 -4.81
C LEU A 510 -2.54 -33.62 -3.86
N HIS A 511 -2.12 -34.40 -2.85
CA HIS A 511 -1.22 -33.92 -1.78
C HIS A 511 0.19 -34.53 -1.81
N VAL A 512 0.35 -35.75 -2.35
CA VAL A 512 1.64 -36.48 -2.31
C VAL A 512 2.32 -36.55 -3.68
N ASN A 513 1.74 -37.29 -4.62
CA ASN A 513 2.29 -37.52 -5.96
C ASN A 513 1.72 -36.54 -6.98
N ARG A 514 1.84 -35.26 -6.64
CA ARG A 514 1.31 -34.15 -7.43
C ARG A 514 1.97 -34.12 -8.81
N THR A 515 1.19 -34.44 -9.83
CA THR A 515 1.61 -34.35 -11.24
C THR A 515 0.72 -33.34 -11.95
N GLN A 516 1.32 -32.35 -12.61
CA GLN A 516 0.61 -31.34 -13.40
C GLN A 516 0.95 -31.45 -14.88
N SER A 517 -0.07 -31.34 -15.74
CA SER A 517 0.15 -31.22 -17.18
C SER A 517 0.46 -29.78 -17.59
N LYS A 518 1.58 -29.58 -18.27
CA LYS A 518 1.93 -28.32 -18.94
C LYS A 518 1.82 -28.48 -20.45
N THR A 519 0.98 -27.67 -21.06
CA THR A 519 0.75 -27.69 -22.51
C THR A 519 1.47 -26.50 -23.15
N ASP A 520 2.33 -26.74 -24.16
CA ASP A 520 2.92 -25.63 -24.93
C ASP A 520 1.89 -25.13 -25.96
N PRO A 521 1.41 -23.89 -25.82
CA PRO A 521 0.39 -23.36 -26.72
C PRO A 521 0.86 -23.23 -28.18
N ARG A 522 2.17 -23.22 -28.44
CA ARG A 522 2.75 -23.17 -29.81
C ARG A 522 2.76 -24.53 -30.48
N ARG A 523 2.56 -25.61 -29.72
CA ARG A 523 2.58 -26.99 -30.19
C ARG A 523 1.37 -27.74 -29.64
N PRO A 524 0.14 -27.34 -30.03
CA PRO A 524 -1.09 -27.91 -29.48
C PRO A 524 -1.29 -29.41 -29.76
N ASN A 525 -0.50 -29.98 -30.68
CA ASN A 525 -0.52 -31.40 -31.02
C ASN A 525 0.52 -32.23 -30.25
N ASP A 526 1.45 -31.59 -29.54
CA ASP A 526 2.42 -32.30 -28.71
C ASP A 526 1.71 -32.82 -27.44
N PRO A 527 2.07 -34.01 -26.94
CA PRO A 527 1.55 -34.47 -25.66
C PRO A 527 1.98 -33.49 -24.56
N PRO A 528 1.11 -33.19 -23.58
CA PRO A 528 1.46 -32.31 -22.48
C PRO A 528 2.66 -32.87 -21.70
N GLU A 529 3.55 -31.96 -21.29
CA GLU A 529 4.65 -32.28 -20.39
C GLU A 529 4.09 -32.54 -18.99
N LEU A 530 4.45 -33.67 -18.38
CA LEU A 530 4.08 -33.96 -17.00
C LEU A 530 5.14 -33.44 -16.05
N ILE A 531 4.76 -32.51 -15.18
CA ILE A 531 5.61 -31.88 -14.18
C ILE A 531 5.29 -32.50 -12.83
N SER A 532 6.28 -33.14 -12.20
CA SER A 532 6.19 -33.53 -10.78
C SER A 532 6.35 -32.30 -9.90
N ARG A 533 5.45 -32.13 -8.94
CA ARG A 533 5.56 -31.14 -7.86
C ARG A 533 5.98 -31.84 -6.56
N PRO A 534 6.61 -31.11 -5.62
CA PRO A 534 6.80 -31.59 -4.25
C PRO A 534 5.45 -31.93 -3.59
N SER A 535 5.48 -32.84 -2.62
CA SER A 535 4.33 -33.07 -1.75
C SER A 535 4.08 -31.85 -0.86
N LEU A 536 2.82 -31.63 -0.50
CA LEU A 536 2.42 -30.49 0.31
C LEU A 536 2.95 -30.60 1.74
N HIS A 537 3.09 -29.45 2.39
CA HIS A 537 3.46 -29.38 3.79
C HIS A 537 2.22 -29.55 4.70
N TYR A 538 2.45 -29.95 5.95
CA TYR A 538 1.39 -30.27 6.89
C TYR A 538 1.83 -30.09 8.34
N VAL A 539 0.84 -30.02 9.25
CA VAL A 539 1.09 -30.04 10.71
C VAL A 539 1.21 -31.48 11.22
N ASN A 540 2.34 -31.80 11.86
CA ASN A 540 2.50 -33.10 12.51
C ASN A 540 1.86 -33.12 13.92
N TYR A 541 0.52 -33.26 13.97
CA TYR A 541 -0.24 -33.26 15.23
C TYR A 541 0.15 -34.40 16.18
N ILE A 542 0.63 -35.53 15.66
CA ILE A 542 1.12 -36.66 16.47
C ILE A 542 2.40 -36.26 17.22
N ALA A 543 3.38 -35.66 16.54
CA ALA A 543 4.60 -35.18 17.18
C ALA A 543 4.30 -34.08 18.21
N LEU A 544 3.36 -33.19 17.90
CA LEU A 544 2.92 -32.15 18.83
C LEU A 544 2.29 -32.75 20.09
N ALA A 545 1.40 -33.73 19.94
CA ALA A 545 0.78 -34.43 21.05
C ALA A 545 1.83 -35.11 21.95
N GLN A 546 2.84 -35.76 21.36
CA GLN A 546 3.93 -36.41 22.09
C GLN A 546 4.81 -35.43 22.86
N SER A 547 5.02 -34.23 22.32
CA SER A 547 5.80 -33.17 22.98
C SER A 547 5.02 -32.43 24.08
N GLY A 548 3.69 -32.64 24.17
CA GLY A 548 2.82 -31.92 25.09
C GLY A 548 2.51 -30.47 24.66
N ALA A 549 2.69 -30.15 23.38
CA ALA A 549 2.38 -28.84 22.82
C ALA A 549 0.87 -28.61 22.69
N ASP A 550 0.48 -27.33 22.60
CA ASP A 550 -0.91 -26.94 22.36
C ASP A 550 -1.29 -27.15 20.89
N LEU A 551 -2.16 -28.14 20.63
CA LEU A 551 -2.65 -28.52 19.30
C LEU A 551 -3.54 -27.46 18.64
N ASN A 552 -4.00 -26.45 19.38
CA ASN A 552 -4.97 -25.44 18.91
C ASN A 552 -4.45 -24.00 18.97
N ASN A 553 -3.15 -23.79 19.17
CA ASN A 553 -2.59 -22.45 19.23
C ASN A 553 -2.49 -21.83 17.82
N PRO A 554 -3.36 -20.87 17.46
CA PRO A 554 -3.41 -20.36 16.09
C PRO A 554 -2.15 -19.55 15.73
N LEU A 555 -1.52 -18.89 16.70
CA LEU A 555 -0.26 -18.15 16.52
C LEU A 555 0.95 -19.05 16.20
N ARG A 556 0.77 -20.37 16.26
CA ARG A 556 1.78 -21.39 15.91
C ARG A 556 1.49 -22.09 14.59
N TYR A 557 0.28 -21.97 14.03
CA TYR A 557 -0.11 -22.56 12.74
C TYR A 557 -0.56 -21.51 11.72
N PRO A 558 0.17 -20.38 11.60
CA PRO A 558 -0.37 -19.20 10.94
C PRO A 558 -0.63 -19.42 9.43
N MET A 559 0.05 -20.38 8.78
CA MET A 559 -0.13 -20.74 7.35
C MET A 559 -0.98 -21.99 7.10
N ILE A 560 -1.79 -22.41 8.08
CA ILE A 560 -2.74 -23.52 7.93
C ILE A 560 -4.08 -23.15 8.57
N ASP A 561 -4.10 -22.19 9.51
CA ASP A 561 -5.33 -21.53 9.98
C ASP A 561 -5.53 -20.22 9.21
N GLU A 562 -5.89 -20.31 7.93
CA GLU A 562 -5.87 -19.17 7.00
C GLU A 562 -7.29 -18.70 6.64
N ARG A 563 -8.04 -18.22 7.61
CA ARG A 563 -9.29 -17.49 7.33
C ARG A 563 -8.96 -16.01 7.30
N ARG A 564 -9.35 -15.29 6.25
CA ARG A 564 -9.31 -13.80 6.19
C ARG A 564 -10.17 -13.09 7.23
N ASP A 565 -10.79 -13.85 8.11
CA ASP A 565 -12.12 -13.59 8.62
C ASP A 565 -12.23 -14.01 10.10
N ASP A 566 -11.14 -14.54 10.66
CA ASP A 566 -10.96 -14.95 12.04
C ASP A 566 -10.40 -13.84 12.95
N GLY A 567 -9.86 -12.76 12.38
CA GLY A 567 -9.26 -11.63 13.07
C GLY A 567 -7.85 -11.89 13.59
N LEU A 568 -7.09 -12.78 12.95
CA LEU A 568 -5.69 -13.09 13.24
C LEU A 568 -4.78 -12.73 12.05
N ASP A 569 -3.69 -12.01 12.33
CA ASP A 569 -2.61 -11.79 11.34
C ASP A 569 -1.81 -13.09 11.15
N ASN A 570 -2.19 -13.82 10.12
CA ASN A 570 -1.71 -15.15 9.80
C ASN A 570 -0.52 -15.13 8.81
N ASN A 571 -0.25 -14.01 8.11
CA ASN A 571 0.95 -13.88 7.28
C ASN A 571 2.15 -13.26 8.06
N GLY A 572 1.90 -12.78 9.29
CA GLY A 572 2.88 -12.30 10.25
C GLY A 572 3.52 -10.96 9.85
N ASN A 573 2.91 -10.25 8.91
CA ASN A 573 3.43 -8.98 8.40
C ASN A 573 3.22 -7.82 9.41
N ASN A 574 2.35 -8.02 10.42
CA ASN A 574 1.88 -7.04 11.40
C ASN A 574 1.63 -5.67 10.78
N ASP A 575 1.02 -5.61 9.59
CA ASP A 575 0.77 -4.39 8.84
C ASP A 575 -0.43 -3.66 9.47
N PRO A 576 -0.21 -2.55 10.20
CA PRO A 576 -1.30 -1.81 10.81
C PRO A 576 -2.30 -1.22 9.79
N THR A 577 -2.00 -1.26 8.49
CA THR A 577 -2.90 -0.85 7.41
C THR A 577 -3.80 -1.96 6.87
N ASP A 578 -3.46 -3.24 7.04
CA ASP A 578 -4.39 -4.37 6.85
C ASP A 578 -5.08 -4.75 8.19
N ASP A 579 -4.32 -4.74 9.29
CA ASP A 579 -4.71 -5.18 10.63
C ASP A 579 -5.74 -4.29 11.31
N LEU A 580 -5.85 -3.02 10.90
CA LEU A 580 -6.77 -2.07 11.53
C LEU A 580 -8.03 -1.77 10.70
N ALA A 581 -8.19 -2.32 9.50
CA ALA A 581 -9.44 -2.14 8.75
C ALA A 581 -9.75 -3.13 7.60
N ILE A 582 -8.82 -3.98 7.15
CA ILE A 582 -8.89 -4.60 5.80
C ILE A 582 -8.57 -6.11 5.75
N ASP A 583 -8.23 -6.77 6.86
CA ASP A 583 -8.17 -8.24 7.08
C ASP A 583 -9.03 -9.09 6.08
N ALA A 584 -10.35 -8.89 6.03
CA ALA A 584 -11.23 -9.69 5.15
C ALA A 584 -11.05 -9.55 3.63
N VAL A 585 -10.19 -8.65 3.15
CA VAL A 585 -9.86 -8.54 1.72
C VAL A 585 -8.37 -8.74 1.44
N ASP A 586 -7.50 -9.02 2.42
CA ASP A 586 -6.14 -9.44 2.09
C ASP A 586 -6.16 -10.84 1.50
N VAL A 587 -5.66 -10.97 0.27
CA VAL A 587 -5.74 -12.23 -0.47
C VAL A 587 -4.72 -13.26 0.01
N LEU A 588 -3.64 -12.80 0.65
CA LEU A 588 -2.50 -13.61 1.08
C LEU A 588 -2.67 -14.23 2.48
N GLU A 589 -3.85 -14.10 3.08
CA GLU A 589 -4.19 -14.66 4.40
C GLU A 589 -5.07 -15.92 4.32
N SER A 590 -5.25 -16.51 3.12
CA SER A 590 -6.20 -17.62 2.91
C SER A 590 -5.55 -18.85 2.28
N ASP A 591 -5.77 -20.03 2.91
CA ASP A 591 -5.14 -21.30 2.53
C ASP A 591 -5.97 -21.85 1.40
N GLN A 592 -5.58 -21.48 0.19
CA GLN A 592 -6.41 -21.76 -0.96
C GLN A 592 -6.28 -23.23 -1.32
N ILE A 593 -7.41 -23.91 -1.31
CA ILE A 593 -7.56 -25.28 -1.82
C ILE A 593 -6.99 -25.44 -3.25
N GLY A 594 -7.10 -24.37 -4.04
CA GLY A 594 -6.70 -24.32 -5.43
C GLY A 594 -7.66 -25.05 -6.39
N LEU A 595 -7.18 -25.26 -7.61
CA LEU A 595 -7.89 -25.95 -8.69
C LEU A 595 -7.59 -27.45 -8.64
N THR A 596 -8.55 -28.25 -8.16
CA THR A 596 -8.35 -29.70 -7.92
C THR A 596 -9.08 -30.58 -8.94
N SER A 597 -9.89 -29.98 -9.83
CA SER A 597 -10.54 -30.69 -10.93
C SER A 597 -10.71 -29.81 -12.17
N PHE A 598 -10.67 -30.46 -13.33
CA PHE A 598 -10.92 -29.82 -14.62
C PHE A 598 -11.57 -30.82 -15.56
N ALA A 599 -12.58 -30.38 -16.31
CA ALA A 599 -13.16 -31.18 -17.36
C ALA A 599 -13.35 -30.38 -18.65
N LEU A 600 -12.89 -30.94 -19.76
CA LEU A 600 -13.10 -30.46 -21.12
C LEU A 600 -14.02 -31.44 -21.86
N LYS A 601 -15.11 -30.94 -22.46
CA LYS A 601 -16.09 -31.76 -23.18
C LYS A 601 -16.61 -31.03 -24.42
N ASN A 602 -17.26 -31.75 -25.35
CA ASN A 602 -17.89 -31.12 -26.50
C ASN A 602 -19.07 -30.21 -26.07
N ASP A 603 -19.45 -29.27 -26.95
CA ASP A 603 -20.56 -28.33 -26.75
C ASP A 603 -21.87 -29.04 -26.42
N ASN A 604 -22.57 -28.49 -25.43
CA ASN A 604 -23.80 -29.02 -24.83
C ASN A 604 -23.62 -30.33 -24.04
N GLN A 605 -22.41 -30.73 -23.66
CA GLN A 605 -22.19 -31.84 -22.72
C GLN A 605 -22.08 -31.40 -21.25
N PHE A 606 -21.84 -30.11 -20.99
CA PHE A 606 -22.03 -29.50 -19.66
C PHE A 606 -23.44 -28.91 -19.56
N GLN A 607 -24.43 -29.77 -19.29
CA GLN A 607 -25.81 -29.33 -19.09
C GLN A 607 -26.14 -29.21 -17.60
N VAL A 608 -26.85 -28.13 -17.26
CA VAL A 608 -27.53 -28.00 -15.98
C VAL A 608 -29.00 -27.76 -16.30
N SER A 609 -29.75 -28.85 -16.44
CA SER A 609 -31.13 -28.87 -16.93
C SER A 609 -32.11 -29.32 -15.85
N ALA A 610 -33.39 -29.47 -16.22
CA ALA A 610 -34.41 -30.06 -15.35
C ALA A 610 -34.16 -31.55 -15.05
N ASN A 611 -33.28 -32.23 -15.79
CA ASN A 611 -32.92 -33.62 -15.54
C ASN A 611 -31.90 -33.71 -14.39
N PRO A 612 -32.22 -34.37 -13.26
CA PRO A 612 -31.29 -34.51 -12.14
C PRO A 612 -29.96 -35.16 -12.52
N ALA A 613 -29.96 -36.10 -13.48
CA ALA A 613 -28.75 -36.80 -13.93
C ALA A 613 -27.70 -35.84 -14.55
N ASP A 614 -28.13 -34.75 -15.17
CA ASP A 614 -27.20 -33.78 -15.78
C ASP A 614 -26.39 -33.04 -14.69
N ARG A 615 -27.04 -32.77 -13.55
CA ARG A 615 -26.41 -32.13 -12.38
C ARG A 615 -25.46 -33.06 -11.64
N GLU A 616 -25.88 -34.32 -11.49
CA GLU A 616 -25.01 -35.38 -10.95
C GLU A 616 -23.78 -35.59 -11.83
N GLN A 617 -23.95 -35.51 -13.16
CA GLN A 617 -22.82 -35.60 -14.10
C GLN A 617 -21.87 -34.42 -13.95
N LEU A 618 -22.36 -33.18 -13.89
CA LEU A 618 -21.52 -32.01 -13.65
C LEU A 618 -20.73 -32.15 -12.34
N TYR A 619 -21.40 -32.54 -11.25
CA TYR A 619 -20.74 -32.81 -9.98
C TYR A 619 -19.67 -33.90 -10.09
N SER A 620 -19.94 -34.97 -10.82
CA SER A 620 -18.97 -36.05 -11.06
C SER A 620 -17.78 -35.60 -11.90
N ASP A 621 -17.97 -34.70 -12.86
CA ASP A 621 -16.92 -34.17 -13.73
C ASP A 621 -15.99 -33.20 -12.99
N THR A 622 -16.52 -32.53 -11.95
CA THR A 622 -15.81 -31.54 -11.14
C THR A 622 -15.54 -32.07 -9.72
N LYS A 623 -15.51 -33.39 -9.56
CA LYS A 623 -15.07 -34.02 -8.31
C LYS A 623 -13.55 -33.83 -8.17
N PRO A 624 -13.02 -33.46 -6.98
CA PRO A 624 -11.59 -33.28 -6.78
C PRO A 624 -10.80 -34.54 -7.17
N GLY A 625 -9.61 -34.33 -7.77
CA GLY A 625 -8.79 -35.39 -8.36
C GLY A 625 -9.22 -35.81 -9.77
N THR A 626 -10.31 -35.23 -10.31
CA THR A 626 -10.80 -35.54 -11.66
C THR A 626 -10.26 -34.54 -12.67
N PHE A 627 -9.36 -35.00 -13.55
CA PHE A 627 -8.85 -34.22 -14.67
C PHE A 627 -9.17 -34.92 -16.00
N ILE A 628 -10.15 -34.38 -16.73
CA ILE A 628 -10.64 -34.91 -18.01
C ILE A 628 -10.15 -33.99 -19.14
N PHE A 629 -9.15 -34.46 -19.87
CA PHE A 629 -8.51 -33.72 -20.98
C PHE A 629 -8.93 -34.20 -22.38
N SER A 630 -9.69 -35.30 -22.48
CA SER A 630 -9.83 -36.04 -23.75
C SER A 630 -11.01 -35.60 -24.62
N LEU A 631 -10.71 -35.30 -25.88
CA LEU A 631 -11.53 -35.65 -27.02
C LEU A 631 -10.75 -36.64 -27.91
N PRO A 632 -11.35 -37.76 -28.37
CA PRO A 632 -10.74 -38.57 -29.41
C PRO A 632 -10.49 -37.69 -30.64
N ALA A 633 -9.31 -37.82 -31.27
CA ALA A 633 -8.86 -37.05 -32.45
C ALA A 633 -9.81 -37.07 -33.68
N ALA A 634 -10.96 -37.74 -33.58
CA ALA A 634 -11.96 -37.90 -34.63
C ALA A 634 -13.30 -37.16 -34.36
N GLN A 635 -13.47 -36.43 -33.25
CA GLN A 635 -14.67 -35.59 -33.04
C GLN A 635 -14.33 -34.11 -33.15
N SER A 636 -14.87 -33.47 -34.18
CA SER A 636 -14.74 -32.04 -34.44
C SER A 636 -15.95 -31.32 -33.83
N GLY A 637 -15.71 -30.49 -32.81
CA GLY A 637 -16.76 -29.74 -32.11
C GLY A 637 -16.17 -28.57 -31.32
N THR A 638 -17.01 -27.59 -30.99
CA THR A 638 -16.73 -26.52 -30.01
C THR A 638 -16.59 -27.13 -28.61
N ASP A 639 -15.55 -26.81 -27.84
CA ASP A 639 -15.29 -27.47 -26.53
C ASP A 639 -15.77 -26.62 -25.35
N ASP A 640 -16.70 -27.05 -24.52
CA ASP A 640 -16.99 -26.36 -23.25
C ASP A 640 -16.06 -26.90 -22.14
N TYR A 641 -15.80 -26.11 -21.09
CA TYR A 641 -14.99 -26.56 -19.97
C TYR A 641 -15.50 -26.09 -18.61
N ALA A 642 -15.19 -26.87 -17.57
CA ALA A 642 -15.54 -26.60 -16.19
C ALA A 642 -14.31 -26.69 -15.26
N TYR A 643 -14.20 -25.72 -14.36
CA TYR A 643 -13.28 -25.74 -13.22
C TYR A 643 -14.05 -26.15 -11.96
N GLY A 644 -13.40 -26.91 -11.07
CA GLY A 644 -13.91 -27.20 -9.74
C GLY A 644 -12.82 -27.10 -8.67
N THR A 645 -13.19 -26.56 -7.52
CA THR A 645 -12.36 -26.51 -6.30
C THR A 645 -12.35 -27.87 -5.61
N GLY A 646 -11.49 -28.04 -4.60
CA GLY A 646 -11.61 -29.15 -3.65
C GLY A 646 -12.89 -29.04 -2.81
N TYR A 647 -13.19 -30.10 -2.06
CA TYR A 647 -14.29 -30.06 -1.10
C TYR A 647 -13.89 -29.25 0.12
N PHE A 648 -14.84 -28.49 0.67
CA PHE A 648 -14.67 -27.80 1.94
C PHE A 648 -15.99 -27.72 2.71
N PRO A 649 -15.93 -27.60 4.05
CA PRO A 649 -17.10 -27.36 4.87
C PRO A 649 -17.51 -25.88 4.83
N LEU A 650 -18.80 -25.65 4.59
CA LEU A 650 -19.44 -24.33 4.61
C LEU A 650 -20.50 -24.28 5.72
N ALA A 651 -20.09 -23.82 6.90
CA ALA A 651 -20.95 -23.74 8.07
C ALA A 651 -22.01 -22.62 7.96
N ALA A 652 -23.05 -22.69 8.77
CA ALA A 652 -24.07 -21.65 8.87
C ALA A 652 -23.43 -20.30 9.25
N GLY A 653 -23.68 -19.27 8.43
CA GLY A 653 -23.12 -17.93 8.57
C GLY A 653 -21.74 -17.73 7.92
N GLN A 654 -21.04 -18.80 7.53
CA GLN A 654 -19.73 -18.75 6.89
C GLN A 654 -19.81 -18.16 5.48
N THR A 655 -18.77 -17.42 5.09
CA THR A 655 -18.61 -16.85 3.74
C THR A 655 -17.28 -17.32 3.17
N GLU A 656 -17.30 -17.80 1.93
CA GLU A 656 -16.13 -18.23 1.18
C GLU A 656 -16.04 -17.48 -0.15
N ARG A 657 -14.83 -17.41 -0.72
CA ARG A 657 -14.55 -16.59 -1.91
C ARG A 657 -14.04 -17.40 -3.09
N PHE A 658 -14.23 -16.83 -4.27
CA PHE A 658 -13.83 -17.44 -5.52
C PHE A 658 -13.66 -16.34 -6.58
N SER A 659 -12.50 -16.31 -7.23
CA SER A 659 -12.17 -15.27 -8.22
C SER A 659 -11.55 -15.85 -9.48
N LEU A 660 -11.91 -15.25 -10.60
CA LEU A 660 -11.47 -15.61 -11.94
C LEU A 660 -11.00 -14.37 -12.69
N ALA A 661 -10.07 -14.54 -13.63
CA ALA A 661 -9.75 -13.53 -14.63
C ALA A 661 -10.06 -14.03 -16.03
N VAL A 662 -10.77 -13.21 -16.80
CA VAL A 662 -10.91 -13.36 -18.24
C VAL A 662 -9.79 -12.58 -18.90
N VAL A 663 -8.92 -13.28 -19.63
CA VAL A 663 -7.65 -12.75 -20.13
C VAL A 663 -7.61 -12.85 -21.64
N PHE A 664 -7.19 -11.79 -22.34
CA PHE A 664 -7.11 -11.78 -23.80
C PHE A 664 -5.69 -11.58 -24.30
N GLY A 665 -5.42 -12.04 -25.52
CA GLY A 665 -4.15 -11.82 -26.21
C GLY A 665 -4.25 -12.11 -27.70
N GLN A 666 -3.31 -11.64 -28.50
CA GLN A 666 -3.21 -12.03 -29.91
C GLN A 666 -2.56 -13.40 -30.09
N THR A 667 -1.78 -13.83 -29.10
CA THR A 667 -1.18 -15.16 -29.05
C THR A 667 -1.45 -15.80 -27.69
N ALA A 668 -1.39 -17.13 -27.60
CA ALA A 668 -1.53 -17.80 -26.31
C ALA A 668 -0.40 -17.49 -25.33
N GLN A 669 0.82 -17.16 -25.79
CA GLN A 669 1.87 -16.67 -24.89
C GLN A 669 1.47 -15.34 -24.24
N GLU A 670 0.85 -14.43 -25.00
CA GLU A 670 0.34 -13.17 -24.43
C GLU A 670 -0.79 -13.40 -23.42
N VAL A 671 -1.62 -14.44 -23.59
CA VAL A 671 -2.62 -14.82 -22.58
C VAL A 671 -1.94 -15.28 -21.29
N LEU A 672 -0.88 -16.11 -21.37
CA LEU A 672 -0.12 -16.54 -20.18
C LEU A 672 0.61 -15.36 -19.51
N ASP A 673 1.20 -14.45 -20.28
CA ASP A 673 1.85 -13.26 -19.75
C ASP A 673 0.84 -12.33 -19.06
N ASN A 674 -0.32 -12.09 -19.69
CA ASN A 674 -1.40 -11.29 -19.11
C ASN A 674 -2.02 -11.99 -17.89
N LYS A 675 -2.08 -13.33 -17.84
CA LYS A 675 -2.49 -14.08 -16.66
C LYS A 675 -1.50 -13.89 -15.50
N SER A 676 -0.20 -13.89 -15.78
CA SER A 676 0.81 -13.60 -14.75
C SER A 676 0.61 -12.21 -14.16
N VAL A 677 0.31 -11.21 -15.00
CA VAL A 677 0.00 -9.85 -14.53
C VAL A 677 -1.32 -9.80 -13.75
N ALA A 678 -2.34 -10.54 -14.18
CA ALA A 678 -3.60 -10.65 -13.45
C ALA A 678 -3.41 -11.29 -12.06
N GLN A 679 -2.57 -12.32 -11.96
CA GLN A 679 -2.18 -12.93 -10.69
C GLN A 679 -1.45 -11.92 -9.80
N ASP A 680 -0.48 -11.17 -10.33
CA ASP A 680 0.24 -10.14 -9.57
C ASP A 680 -0.73 -9.05 -9.05
N ILE A 681 -1.72 -8.65 -9.85
CA ILE A 681 -2.75 -7.69 -9.43
C ILE A 681 -3.64 -8.28 -8.33
N TYR A 682 -4.03 -9.55 -8.46
CA TYR A 682 -4.77 -10.27 -7.43
C TYR A 682 -3.96 -10.33 -6.12
N ASP A 683 -2.73 -10.86 -6.16
CA ASP A 683 -1.79 -10.96 -5.02
C ASP A 683 -1.50 -9.59 -4.39
N ALA A 684 -1.56 -8.51 -5.19
CA ALA A 684 -1.45 -7.14 -4.72
C ALA A 684 -2.78 -6.55 -4.20
N ASN A 685 -3.78 -7.39 -3.89
CA ASN A 685 -5.12 -7.00 -3.47
C ASN A 685 -5.77 -5.97 -4.40
N TYR A 686 -5.71 -6.22 -5.70
CA TYR A 686 -6.21 -5.34 -6.77
C TYR A 686 -5.67 -3.90 -6.72
N THR A 687 -4.51 -3.68 -6.09
CA THR A 687 -3.77 -2.43 -6.17
C THR A 687 -2.98 -2.36 -7.47
N PHE A 688 -2.67 -1.15 -7.94
CA PHE A 688 -1.93 -0.93 -9.18
C PHE A 688 -0.67 -0.13 -8.88
N ALA A 689 0.36 -0.29 -9.72
CA ALA A 689 1.42 0.70 -9.82
C ALA A 689 0.78 2.05 -10.18
N ARG A 690 0.93 3.02 -9.29
CA ARG A 690 0.36 4.36 -9.41
C ARG A 690 1.50 5.37 -9.62
N PRO A 691 1.22 6.49 -10.31
CA PRO A 691 2.16 7.60 -10.30
C PRO A 691 2.35 8.10 -8.86
N PRO A 692 3.45 8.81 -8.57
CA PRO A 692 3.72 9.28 -7.22
C PRO A 692 2.61 10.20 -6.68
N THR A 693 2.60 10.43 -5.37
CA THR A 693 1.65 11.37 -4.76
C THR A 693 1.64 12.70 -5.52
N THR A 694 0.46 13.12 -5.98
CA THR A 694 0.35 14.28 -6.86
C THR A 694 0.79 15.56 -6.15
N PRO A 695 1.77 16.31 -6.68
CA PRO A 695 2.27 17.52 -6.04
C PRO A 695 1.24 18.66 -6.08
N THR A 696 1.37 19.61 -5.16
CA THR A 696 0.54 20.84 -5.14
C THR A 696 1.28 21.97 -5.83
N LEU A 697 0.75 22.45 -6.96
CA LEU A 697 1.36 23.50 -7.77
C LEU A 697 0.76 24.88 -7.46
N GLN A 698 1.61 25.90 -7.39
CA GLN A 698 1.23 27.31 -7.32
C GLN A 698 1.98 28.13 -8.38
N ALA A 699 1.41 29.26 -8.77
CA ALA A 699 1.98 30.16 -9.77
C ALA A 699 1.88 31.63 -9.36
N VAL A 700 2.96 32.37 -9.61
CA VAL A 700 3.06 33.81 -9.37
C VAL A 700 3.28 34.52 -10.69
N PRO A 701 2.24 35.17 -11.24
CA PRO A 701 2.37 35.94 -12.47
C PRO A 701 3.12 37.26 -12.28
N ASP A 702 3.97 37.58 -13.24
CA ASP A 702 4.71 38.84 -13.32
C ASP A 702 4.88 39.29 -14.78
N ASN A 703 5.58 40.40 -15.00
CA ASN A 703 5.75 41.01 -16.30
C ASN A 703 6.55 40.11 -17.26
N GLY A 704 5.86 39.48 -18.21
CA GLY A 704 6.44 38.61 -19.24
C GLY A 704 6.97 37.29 -18.70
N LYS A 705 6.60 36.91 -17.47
CA LYS A 705 7.08 35.70 -16.81
C LYS A 705 6.07 35.15 -15.81
N ILE A 706 6.16 33.86 -15.52
CA ILE A 706 5.43 33.18 -14.45
C ILE A 706 6.45 32.38 -13.64
N THR A 707 6.44 32.57 -12.32
CA THR A 707 7.21 31.73 -11.39
C THR A 707 6.29 30.65 -10.85
N LEU A 708 6.64 29.39 -11.10
CA LEU A 708 5.98 28.21 -10.57
C LEU A 708 6.71 27.73 -9.33
N TYR A 709 5.97 27.20 -8.37
CA TYR A 709 6.54 26.43 -7.26
C TYR A 709 5.59 25.35 -6.77
N TRP A 710 6.14 24.27 -6.23
CA TRP A 710 5.36 23.11 -5.79
C TRP A 710 5.94 22.48 -4.52
N ASP A 711 5.14 21.64 -3.85
CA ASP A 711 5.58 20.88 -2.67
C ASP A 711 6.36 19.60 -3.04
N ALA A 712 7.12 19.08 -2.08
CA ALA A 712 7.96 17.89 -2.26
C ALA A 712 7.24 16.57 -1.93
N VAL A 713 5.90 16.56 -1.83
CA VAL A 713 5.12 15.42 -1.30
C VAL A 713 5.30 14.13 -2.12
N ALA A 714 5.62 14.26 -3.41
CA ALA A 714 5.81 13.13 -4.32
C ALA A 714 7.10 12.33 -4.02
N GLU A 715 8.11 12.96 -3.44
CA GLU A 715 9.44 12.36 -3.26
C GLU A 715 9.51 11.31 -2.14
N ASP A 716 8.52 11.27 -1.25
CA ASP A 716 8.39 10.20 -0.23
C ASP A 716 7.52 9.04 -0.71
N TYR A 717 7.06 9.08 -1.95
CA TYR A 717 6.21 8.05 -2.51
C TYR A 717 6.91 6.68 -2.49
N ARG A 718 6.25 5.73 -1.82
CA ARG A 718 6.58 4.32 -1.81
C ARG A 718 5.49 3.57 -2.55
N ASP A 719 5.88 2.79 -3.55
CA ASP A 719 4.96 2.08 -4.42
C ASP A 719 4.59 0.73 -3.79
N ASP A 720 3.37 0.67 -3.27
CA ASP A 720 2.85 -0.49 -2.55
C ASP A 720 2.68 -1.72 -3.48
N PHE A 721 2.44 -1.49 -4.77
CA PHE A 721 2.40 -2.57 -5.77
C PHE A 721 3.78 -3.23 -5.91
N LEU A 722 4.83 -2.40 -6.01
CA LEU A 722 6.22 -2.87 -6.06
C LEU A 722 6.63 -3.59 -4.76
N ARG A 723 6.23 -3.06 -3.61
CA ARG A 723 6.47 -3.69 -2.31
C ARG A 723 5.89 -5.11 -2.26
N ARG A 724 4.60 -5.25 -2.60
CA ARG A 724 3.92 -6.55 -2.60
C ARG A 724 4.52 -7.51 -3.63
N ARG A 725 4.83 -7.03 -4.84
CA ARG A 725 5.48 -7.87 -5.87
C ARG A 725 6.86 -8.37 -5.47
N LEU A 726 7.62 -7.56 -4.74
CA LEU A 726 8.92 -7.94 -4.19
C LEU A 726 8.81 -8.77 -2.90
N LYS A 727 7.58 -9.02 -2.39
CA LYS A 727 7.29 -9.74 -1.15
C LYS A 727 8.01 -9.13 0.05
N LEU A 728 7.92 -7.82 0.18
CA LEU A 728 8.58 -7.06 1.25
C LEU A 728 7.58 -6.61 2.33
N PRO A 729 8.00 -6.57 3.62
CA PRO A 729 7.13 -6.10 4.70
C PRO A 729 6.76 -4.62 4.53
N SER A 730 5.63 -4.19 5.09
CA SER A 730 5.15 -2.79 5.04
C SER A 730 6.15 -1.78 5.64
N THR A 731 6.94 -2.23 6.61
CA THR A 731 8.02 -1.48 7.27
C THR A 731 9.33 -1.45 6.47
N THR A 732 9.37 -2.03 5.26
CA THR A 732 10.58 -2.15 4.47
C THR A 732 11.20 -0.79 4.14
N THR A 733 12.52 -0.71 4.32
CA THR A 733 13.33 0.42 3.87
C THR A 733 13.95 0.18 2.50
N ASP A 734 13.63 -0.94 1.83
CA ASP A 734 14.20 -1.31 0.54
C ASP A 734 14.09 -0.16 -0.48
N PRO A 735 15.21 0.25 -1.10
CA PRO A 735 15.23 1.39 -2.01
C PRO A 735 14.39 1.13 -3.27
N ARG A 736 14.16 -0.12 -3.68
CA ARG A 736 13.38 -0.46 -4.87
C ARG A 736 11.89 -0.11 -4.75
N VAL A 737 11.39 0.01 -3.51
CA VAL A 737 10.01 0.41 -3.22
C VAL A 737 9.83 1.94 -3.34
N LYS A 738 10.91 2.71 -3.16
CA LYS A 738 10.90 4.16 -3.36
C LYS A 738 11.11 4.48 -4.84
N ASN A 739 10.01 4.43 -5.59
CA ASN A 739 10.01 4.46 -7.06
C ASN A 739 9.92 5.88 -7.66
N PHE A 740 9.86 6.95 -6.86
CA PHE A 740 9.88 8.32 -7.37
C PHE A 740 11.20 8.61 -8.12
N GLU A 741 11.12 9.30 -9.26
CA GLU A 741 12.28 9.66 -10.07
C GLU A 741 12.44 11.16 -10.32
N GLY A 742 11.35 11.88 -10.56
CA GLY A 742 11.46 13.32 -10.81
C GLY A 742 10.16 14.03 -11.11
N TYR A 743 10.29 15.29 -11.53
CA TYR A 743 9.21 16.17 -11.96
C TYR A 743 9.36 16.61 -13.42
N LYS A 744 8.25 16.70 -14.15
CA LYS A 744 8.16 17.38 -15.45
C LYS A 744 7.21 18.56 -15.37
N ILE A 745 7.54 19.63 -16.08
CA ILE A 745 6.70 20.83 -16.20
C ILE A 745 6.12 20.88 -17.61
N TYR A 746 4.81 20.89 -17.70
CA TYR A 746 4.05 21.09 -18.93
C TYR A 746 3.47 22.49 -18.97
N ARG A 747 3.48 23.09 -20.16
CA ARG A 747 2.84 24.38 -20.45
C ARG A 747 1.97 24.25 -21.68
N SER A 748 0.75 24.76 -21.58
CA SER A 748 -0.19 24.84 -22.69
C SER A 748 -0.89 26.20 -22.73
N SER A 749 -1.32 26.62 -23.92
CA SER A 749 -2.29 27.72 -24.07
C SER A 749 -3.73 27.24 -24.26
N ASP A 750 -3.94 25.92 -24.29
CA ASP A 750 -5.23 25.25 -24.38
C ASP A 750 -5.50 24.48 -23.07
N ASN A 751 -6.75 24.50 -22.59
CA ASN A 751 -7.08 23.87 -21.30
C ASN A 751 -7.02 22.33 -21.35
N ASN A 752 -7.06 21.71 -22.54
CA ASN A 752 -6.91 20.27 -22.71
C ASN A 752 -5.45 19.85 -23.01
N PHE A 753 -4.50 20.78 -22.86
CA PHE A 753 -3.07 20.53 -23.15
C PHE A 753 -2.79 20.07 -24.59
N LEU A 754 -3.71 20.34 -25.54
CA LEU A 754 -3.63 19.85 -26.91
C LEU A 754 -2.39 20.32 -27.66
N ASP A 755 -1.95 21.57 -27.43
CA ASP A 755 -0.76 22.14 -28.05
C ASP A 755 0.57 21.63 -27.44
N ALA A 756 0.50 20.88 -26.34
CA ALA A 756 1.64 20.20 -25.73
C ALA A 756 1.79 18.74 -26.21
N PHE A 757 0.80 18.18 -26.93
CA PHE A 757 0.96 16.88 -27.59
C PHE A 757 1.86 17.01 -28.82
N THR A 758 3.06 16.44 -28.76
CA THR A 758 4.01 16.50 -29.89
C THR A 758 4.60 15.15 -30.28
N VAL A 759 4.41 14.12 -29.47
CA VAL A 759 4.95 12.78 -29.75
C VAL A 759 3.88 11.98 -30.47
N THR A 760 4.26 11.26 -31.51
CA THR A 760 3.45 10.23 -32.15
C THR A 760 4.10 8.89 -31.91
N GLY A 761 3.33 7.83 -31.70
CA GLY A 761 3.86 6.48 -31.57
C GLY A 761 4.59 6.03 -32.84
N SER A 762 5.25 4.88 -32.78
CA SER A 762 6.03 4.30 -33.90
C SER A 762 5.24 4.15 -35.21
N GLN A 763 3.90 4.12 -35.12
CA GLN A 763 2.97 4.01 -36.26
C GLN A 763 2.19 5.30 -36.56
N GLY A 764 2.60 6.45 -36.01
CA GLY A 764 2.00 7.76 -36.33
C GLY A 764 0.71 8.11 -35.59
N GLN A 765 0.29 7.29 -34.62
CA GLN A 765 -0.85 7.61 -33.74
C GLN A 765 -0.45 8.72 -32.74
N PRO A 766 -1.36 9.62 -32.34
CA PRO A 766 -1.08 10.58 -31.27
C PRO A 766 -0.61 9.85 -30.01
N ALA A 767 0.59 10.14 -29.52
CA ALA A 767 1.11 9.50 -28.32
C ALA A 767 0.55 10.14 -27.05
N GLN A 768 0.58 9.39 -25.95
CA GLN A 768 0.16 9.87 -24.63
C GLN A 768 1.22 10.73 -23.90
N GLN A 769 2.29 11.18 -24.57
CA GLN A 769 3.35 11.99 -23.94
C GLN A 769 3.23 13.47 -24.33
N LEU A 770 3.20 14.33 -23.30
CA LEU A 770 3.26 15.78 -23.44
C LEU A 770 4.72 16.24 -23.54
N LYS A 771 4.94 17.33 -24.29
CA LYS A 771 6.26 17.98 -24.36
C LYS A 771 6.52 18.78 -23.09
N ALA A 772 7.44 18.31 -22.27
CA ALA A 772 7.93 19.06 -21.12
C ALA A 772 8.70 20.32 -21.57
N ILE A 773 8.47 21.44 -20.88
CA ILE A 773 9.30 22.65 -21.00
C ILE A 773 10.49 22.64 -20.04
N ALA A 774 10.43 21.80 -19.00
CA ALA A 774 11.51 21.52 -18.07
C ALA A 774 11.29 20.14 -17.41
N GLN A 775 12.38 19.50 -17.00
CA GLN A 775 12.39 18.23 -16.29
C GLN A 775 13.51 18.26 -15.24
N PHE A 776 13.22 17.75 -14.06
CA PHE A 776 14.12 17.72 -12.91
C PHE A 776 14.06 16.34 -12.27
N ASP A 777 15.20 15.68 -12.17
CA ASP A 777 15.30 14.26 -11.79
C ASP A 777 16.35 14.04 -10.70
N LEU A 778 16.27 12.90 -10.03
CA LEU A 778 17.26 12.50 -9.04
C LEU A 778 18.65 12.41 -9.68
N ILE A 779 19.70 12.61 -8.87
CA ILE A 779 21.08 12.40 -9.32
C ILE A 779 21.46 10.97 -8.91
N ASP A 780 21.23 10.02 -9.80
CA ASP A 780 21.53 8.61 -9.56
C ASP A 780 21.96 7.87 -10.84
N SER A 781 21.85 6.54 -10.86
CA SER A 781 22.19 5.71 -12.03
C SER A 781 21.09 5.64 -13.08
N ASP A 782 19.85 6.02 -12.75
CA ASP A 782 18.64 5.79 -13.52
C ASP A 782 18.33 7.00 -14.42
N SER A 783 19.11 7.19 -15.49
CA SER A 783 18.98 8.34 -16.39
C SER A 783 18.80 7.95 -17.86
N GLY A 784 18.38 8.91 -18.69
CA GLY A 784 18.18 8.70 -20.12
C GLY A 784 16.83 8.08 -20.44
N ASN A 785 16.78 7.27 -21.49
CA ASN A 785 15.57 6.55 -21.86
C ASN A 785 15.47 5.27 -21.03
N PHE A 786 14.30 5.03 -20.44
CA PHE A 786 13.95 3.76 -19.81
C PHE A 786 14.16 2.62 -20.81
N ILE A 787 15.01 1.66 -20.44
CA ILE A 787 15.38 0.53 -21.28
C ILE A 787 14.28 -0.52 -21.18
N ILE A 788 13.75 -0.95 -22.33
CA ILE A 788 12.79 -2.04 -22.40
C ILE A 788 13.48 -3.24 -23.05
N THR A 789 13.72 -4.30 -22.29
CA THR A 789 14.20 -5.58 -22.83
C THR A 789 13.05 -6.56 -23.07
N ASN A 790 11.90 -6.34 -22.42
CA ASN A 790 10.70 -7.15 -22.58
C ASN A 790 9.92 -6.79 -23.86
N LYS A 791 9.76 -7.76 -24.78
CA LYS A 791 9.06 -7.58 -26.07
C LYS A 791 7.57 -7.21 -25.90
N LYS A 792 6.91 -7.76 -24.88
CA LYS A 792 5.50 -7.42 -24.56
C LYS A 792 5.39 -5.97 -24.11
N LEU A 793 6.24 -5.57 -23.16
CA LEU A 793 6.27 -4.19 -22.67
C LEU A 793 6.55 -3.19 -23.80
N ALA A 794 7.46 -3.54 -24.73
CA ALA A 794 7.77 -2.72 -25.89
C ALA A 794 6.57 -2.55 -26.85
N ASN A 795 5.77 -3.60 -27.04
CA ASN A 795 4.54 -3.55 -27.84
C ASN A 795 3.45 -2.73 -27.14
N ASP A 796 3.27 -2.91 -25.83
CA ASP A 796 2.22 -2.25 -25.05
C ASP A 796 2.38 -0.71 -25.04
N VAL A 797 3.63 -0.22 -25.08
CA VAL A 797 3.94 1.21 -25.14
C VAL A 797 4.12 1.74 -26.57
N ASN A 798 3.75 0.96 -27.58
CA ASN A 798 3.85 1.30 -29.01
C ASN A 798 5.25 1.78 -29.43
N GLY A 799 6.30 1.26 -28.78
CA GLY A 799 7.70 1.61 -29.02
C GLY A 799 8.12 2.99 -28.50
N ILE A 800 7.29 3.66 -27.70
CA ILE A 800 7.64 4.95 -27.08
C ILE A 800 8.46 4.66 -25.81
N LEU A 801 9.69 5.15 -25.77
CA LEU A 801 10.52 5.07 -24.57
C LEU A 801 10.19 6.26 -23.66
N TYR A 802 10.21 6.02 -22.35
CA TYR A 802 10.02 7.07 -21.37
C TYR A 802 11.38 7.70 -21.04
N TYR A 803 11.49 9.02 -21.14
CA TYR A 803 12.72 9.73 -20.76
C TYR A 803 12.71 10.04 -19.27
N LEU A 804 13.57 9.34 -18.51
CA LEU A 804 13.70 9.44 -17.05
C LEU A 804 14.40 10.73 -16.60
N GLY A 805 15.21 11.34 -17.46
CA GLY A 805 15.91 12.59 -17.16
C GLY A 805 17.40 12.53 -17.48
N GLY A 806 18.16 13.48 -16.95
CA GLY A 806 19.59 13.68 -17.24
C GLY A 806 20.45 13.94 -16.00
N ASN A 807 20.02 13.49 -14.83
CA ASN A 807 20.62 13.72 -13.52
C ASN A 807 20.79 15.21 -13.20
N THR A 808 19.71 15.97 -13.36
CA THR A 808 19.72 17.43 -13.21
C THR A 808 19.58 17.92 -11.77
N GLY A 809 19.14 17.05 -10.87
CA GLY A 809 18.82 17.39 -9.49
C GLY A 809 17.41 17.96 -9.34
N LEU A 810 16.79 17.68 -8.19
CA LEU A 810 15.46 18.19 -7.88
C LEU A 810 15.50 19.67 -7.53
N VAL A 811 14.52 20.39 -8.05
CA VAL A 811 14.18 21.76 -7.66
C VAL A 811 12.68 21.84 -7.48
N HIS A 812 12.23 22.87 -6.78
CA HIS A 812 10.80 23.07 -6.49
C HIS A 812 10.29 24.43 -6.94
N THR A 813 11.12 25.14 -7.72
CA THR A 813 10.78 26.43 -8.32
C THR A 813 11.21 26.47 -9.78
N TYR A 814 10.39 27.10 -10.63
CA TYR A 814 10.71 27.27 -12.05
C TYR A 814 10.24 28.62 -12.57
N ASN A 815 11.12 29.32 -13.30
CA ASN A 815 10.82 30.61 -13.90
C ASN A 815 10.60 30.47 -15.41
N ASP A 816 9.35 30.49 -15.85
CA ASP A 816 9.02 30.56 -17.28
C ASP A 816 9.03 32.02 -17.73
N SER A 817 9.85 32.36 -18.73
CA SER A 817 10.08 33.74 -19.18
C SER A 817 9.85 33.89 -20.68
N GLY A 818 9.66 35.13 -21.14
CA GLY A 818 9.31 35.40 -22.54
C GLY A 818 7.83 35.21 -22.86
N LEU A 819 6.98 35.23 -21.84
CA LEU A 819 5.53 35.07 -21.97
C LEU A 819 4.86 36.36 -22.42
N VAL A 820 3.68 36.22 -23.03
CA VAL A 820 2.89 37.35 -23.51
C VAL A 820 1.95 37.82 -22.41
N ASN A 821 2.22 39.00 -21.84
CA ASN A 821 1.35 39.61 -20.82
C ASN A 821 -0.08 39.72 -21.30
N GLY A 822 -1.02 39.15 -20.55
CA GLY A 822 -2.44 39.18 -20.89
C GLY A 822 -2.95 37.89 -21.55
N LYS A 823 -2.08 36.99 -21.99
CA LYS A 823 -2.44 35.66 -22.49
C LYS A 823 -2.57 34.66 -21.33
N THR A 824 -3.58 33.80 -21.37
CA THR A 824 -3.75 32.74 -20.37
C THR A 824 -2.88 31.54 -20.71
N TYR A 825 -2.22 30.97 -19.71
CA TYR A 825 -1.43 29.75 -19.81
C TYR A 825 -1.86 28.77 -18.72
N PHE A 826 -1.85 27.49 -19.07
CA PHE A 826 -2.05 26.37 -18.16
C PHE A 826 -0.69 25.71 -17.92
N TYR A 827 -0.37 25.50 -16.65
CA TYR A 827 0.84 24.78 -16.23
C TYR A 827 0.46 23.55 -15.44
N GLY A 828 1.15 22.45 -15.69
CA GLY A 828 1.06 21.23 -14.90
C GLY A 828 2.43 20.78 -14.46
N VAL A 829 2.60 20.42 -13.18
CA VAL A 829 3.80 19.75 -12.68
C VAL A 829 3.44 18.30 -12.40
N VAL A 830 4.07 17.35 -13.07
CA VAL A 830 3.79 15.93 -12.84
C VAL A 830 4.99 15.29 -12.17
N ALA A 831 4.76 14.53 -11.11
CA ALA A 831 5.76 13.61 -10.59
C ALA A 831 5.69 12.30 -11.37
N TYR A 832 6.82 11.61 -11.51
CA TYR A 832 6.89 10.34 -12.21
C TYR A 832 7.78 9.30 -11.54
N THR A 833 7.52 8.03 -11.85
CA THR A 833 8.28 6.89 -11.36
C THR A 833 9.40 6.47 -12.29
N ARG A 834 10.42 5.78 -11.77
CA ARG A 834 11.52 5.18 -12.57
C ARG A 834 11.13 3.92 -13.33
N GLY A 835 10.12 3.20 -12.83
CA GLY A 835 9.73 1.90 -13.39
C GLY A 835 10.76 0.81 -13.09
N SER A 836 10.58 -0.38 -13.70
CA SER A 836 11.49 -1.51 -13.55
C SER A 836 11.24 -2.55 -14.65
N ASP A 837 12.16 -2.67 -15.60
CA ASP A 837 12.03 -3.59 -16.73
C ASP A 837 12.07 -5.07 -16.29
N SER A 838 12.91 -5.40 -15.29
CA SER A 838 12.98 -6.76 -14.72
C SER A 838 11.68 -7.21 -14.08
N LEU A 839 10.85 -6.27 -13.63
CA LEU A 839 9.53 -6.51 -13.07
C LEU A 839 8.40 -6.15 -14.05
N GLY A 840 8.71 -5.80 -15.30
CA GLY A 840 7.70 -5.45 -16.31
C GLY A 840 6.95 -4.14 -16.05
N PHE A 841 7.52 -3.23 -15.25
CA PHE A 841 6.93 -1.94 -14.90
C PHE A 841 7.42 -0.81 -15.78
N TYR A 842 6.52 -0.27 -16.61
CA TYR A 842 6.78 0.98 -17.30
C TYR A 842 6.66 2.18 -16.34
N PRO A 843 7.49 3.23 -16.49
CA PRO A 843 7.32 4.49 -15.79
C PRO A 843 5.91 5.06 -15.88
N SER A 844 5.43 5.65 -14.79
CA SER A 844 4.11 6.28 -14.69
C SER A 844 4.25 7.73 -14.22
N GLU A 845 3.40 8.63 -14.71
CA GLU A 845 3.39 10.05 -14.31
C GLU A 845 1.98 10.54 -13.94
N ASN A 846 1.88 11.59 -13.12
CA ASN A 846 0.58 12.16 -12.78
C ASN A 846 -0.16 12.69 -14.02
N SER A 847 -1.49 12.62 -13.99
CA SER A 847 -2.30 13.28 -15.02
C SER A 847 -2.39 14.80 -14.78
N VAL A 848 -2.69 15.54 -15.85
CA VAL A 848 -3.02 16.97 -15.80
C VAL A 848 -4.46 17.18 -16.24
N SER A 849 -5.24 17.97 -15.50
CA SER A 849 -6.63 18.26 -15.86
C SER A 849 -7.03 19.71 -15.57
N ALA A 850 -7.62 20.37 -16.56
CA ALA A 850 -8.24 21.68 -16.41
C ALA A 850 -9.61 21.73 -17.13
N ARG A 851 -10.69 21.54 -16.36
CA ARG A 851 -12.06 21.47 -16.88
C ARG A 851 -12.79 22.80 -16.71
N PRO A 852 -13.31 23.44 -17.76
CA PRO A 852 -14.06 24.68 -17.64
C PRO A 852 -15.46 24.43 -17.07
N THR A 853 -15.93 25.33 -16.21
CA THR A 853 -17.33 25.40 -15.76
C THR A 853 -18.15 26.28 -16.72
N PRO A 854 -19.50 26.20 -16.71
CA PRO A 854 -20.35 27.08 -17.50
C PRO A 854 -20.11 28.58 -17.27
N GLU A 855 -19.58 28.95 -16.10
CA GLU A 855 -19.26 30.32 -15.69
C GLU A 855 -17.87 30.79 -16.17
N GLY A 856 -17.11 29.94 -16.86
CA GLY A 856 -15.77 30.27 -17.35
C GLY A 856 -14.65 30.17 -16.31
N VAL A 857 -14.92 29.56 -15.15
CA VAL A 857 -13.90 29.19 -14.14
C VAL A 857 -13.39 27.78 -14.47
N TYR A 858 -12.20 27.40 -14.00
CA TYR A 858 -11.65 26.06 -14.22
C TYR A 858 -11.66 25.24 -12.92
N ILE A 859 -12.09 23.98 -13.02
CA ILE A 859 -11.84 22.92 -12.04
C ILE A 859 -10.49 22.32 -12.39
N LEU A 860 -9.50 22.51 -11.51
CA LEU A 860 -8.11 22.13 -11.71
C LEU A 860 -7.73 20.97 -10.79
N SER A 861 -6.86 20.07 -11.25
CA SER A 861 -6.16 19.14 -10.35
C SER A 861 -5.12 19.90 -9.49
N SER A 862 -4.73 19.34 -8.34
CA SER A 862 -3.81 20.02 -7.39
C SER A 862 -2.46 20.40 -8.00
N ASN A 863 -2.04 19.67 -9.02
CA ASN A 863 -0.80 19.88 -9.75
C ASN A 863 -0.94 20.77 -10.99
N VAL A 864 -2.10 21.39 -11.21
CA VAL A 864 -2.38 22.26 -12.37
C VAL A 864 -2.80 23.64 -11.93
N VAL A 865 -2.25 24.67 -12.57
CA VAL A 865 -2.59 26.08 -12.34
C VAL A 865 -2.88 26.80 -13.65
N VAL A 866 -3.83 27.72 -13.60
CA VAL A 866 -4.09 28.68 -14.66
C VAL A 866 -3.49 30.02 -14.26
N ALA A 867 -2.62 30.56 -15.11
CA ALA A 867 -1.90 31.79 -14.81
C ALA A 867 -1.85 32.70 -16.03
N LYS A 868 -1.94 34.00 -15.77
CA LYS A 868 -1.93 35.06 -16.79
C LYS A 868 -0.85 36.08 -16.42
N PRO A 869 0.30 36.10 -17.11
CA PRO A 869 1.36 37.04 -16.83
C PRO A 869 0.84 38.45 -17.07
N ASN A 870 1.24 39.39 -16.22
CA ASN A 870 0.82 40.77 -16.37
C ASN A 870 1.85 41.70 -15.72
N ALA A 871 1.96 42.90 -16.27
CA ALA A 871 2.78 43.94 -15.69
C ALA A 871 2.21 44.42 -14.36
N LYS A 872 3.08 44.70 -13.38
CA LYS A 872 2.68 45.33 -12.13
C LYS A 872 2.12 46.74 -12.40
N VAL A 873 1.17 47.16 -11.56
CA VAL A 873 0.62 48.52 -11.60
C VAL A 873 1.71 49.57 -11.35
N ALA A 874 1.54 50.77 -11.91
CA ALA A 874 2.45 51.87 -11.59
C ALA A 874 2.45 52.13 -10.06
N GLY A 875 3.64 52.31 -9.49
CA GLY A 875 3.81 52.48 -8.04
C GLY A 875 3.88 51.19 -7.22
N TYR A 876 3.77 50.01 -7.84
CA TYR A 876 3.89 48.74 -7.11
C TYR A 876 5.23 48.65 -6.36
N THR A 877 5.15 48.38 -5.06
CA THR A 877 6.31 48.18 -4.19
C THR A 877 6.10 46.93 -3.35
N ASP A 878 7.13 46.07 -3.35
CA ASP A 878 7.18 44.87 -2.54
C ASP A 878 8.20 45.05 -1.40
N PRO A 879 7.73 45.25 -0.15
CA PRO A 879 8.60 45.38 1.00
C PRO A 879 9.48 44.16 1.22
N ASN A 880 9.10 42.97 0.76
CA ASN A 880 9.76 41.70 1.05
C ASN A 880 10.75 41.28 -0.05
N SER A 881 10.88 42.08 -1.11
CA SER A 881 11.78 41.79 -2.23
C SER A 881 13.26 41.76 -1.82
N GLY A 882 14.06 40.96 -2.53
CA GLY A 882 15.53 40.96 -2.42
C GLY A 882 16.14 40.03 -1.38
N GLY A 883 15.34 39.23 -0.67
CA GLY A 883 15.82 38.24 0.29
C GLY A 883 16.33 38.90 1.57
N LYS A 884 15.50 38.95 2.62
CA LYS A 884 15.87 39.66 3.86
C LYS A 884 16.53 38.73 4.85
N VAL A 885 17.58 39.24 5.51
CA VAL A 885 18.27 38.56 6.60
C VAL A 885 17.34 38.46 7.81
N LEU A 886 17.29 37.27 8.41
CA LEU A 886 16.52 37.03 9.62
C LEU A 886 17.18 37.70 10.83
N ALA A 887 16.38 38.20 11.75
CA ALA A 887 16.85 38.82 12.97
C ALA A 887 16.99 37.78 14.10
N PRO A 888 18.08 37.81 14.89
CA PRO A 888 18.17 37.00 16.10
C PRO A 888 17.03 37.33 17.07
N LEU A 889 16.37 36.33 17.64
CA LEU A 889 15.31 36.54 18.62
C LEU A 889 15.92 37.06 19.92
N ALA A 890 15.74 38.35 20.21
CA ALA A 890 16.17 38.96 21.47
C ALA A 890 15.44 38.27 22.64
N ASN A 891 16.21 37.62 23.51
CA ASN A 891 15.73 36.57 24.39
C ASN A 891 14.72 37.06 25.45
N ARG A 892 13.45 36.63 25.38
CA ARG A 892 12.45 36.83 26.46
C ARG A 892 12.49 35.72 27.54
N TYR A 893 13.34 34.71 27.41
CA TYR A 893 13.54 33.67 28.42
C TYR A 893 15.02 33.24 28.49
N GLY A 894 15.78 33.80 29.43
CA GLY A 894 17.06 33.24 29.88
C GLY A 894 18.36 33.87 29.38
N GLY A 895 18.32 34.93 28.57
CA GLY A 895 19.50 35.78 28.31
C GLY A 895 20.64 35.17 27.46
N ILE A 896 20.45 34.00 26.85
CA ILE A 896 21.40 33.39 25.91
C ILE A 896 21.33 34.13 24.56
N VAL A 897 22.44 34.73 24.12
CA VAL A 897 22.58 35.35 22.80
C VAL A 897 22.80 34.24 21.77
N PRO A 898 22.18 34.28 20.57
CA PRO A 898 22.48 33.31 19.52
C PRO A 898 23.98 33.24 19.26
N VAL A 899 24.51 32.02 19.30
CA VAL A 899 25.94 31.76 19.24
C VAL A 899 26.38 31.59 17.79
N GLY A 900 25.53 31.00 16.96
CA GLY A 900 25.74 30.88 15.52
C GLY A 900 25.96 32.24 14.85
N ARG A 901 26.99 32.32 14.00
CA ARG A 901 27.34 33.53 13.22
C ARG A 901 26.96 33.41 11.74
N GLY A 902 26.29 32.32 11.35
CA GLY A 902 25.77 32.12 10.00
C GLY A 902 24.76 33.20 9.60
N THR A 903 24.48 33.33 8.30
CA THR A 903 23.46 34.25 7.79
C THR A 903 22.28 33.45 7.27
N ALA A 904 21.10 33.66 7.86
CA ALA A 904 19.84 33.13 7.34
C ALA A 904 19.06 34.23 6.63
N ARG A 905 18.46 33.93 5.49
CA ARG A 905 17.56 34.84 4.77
C ARG A 905 16.30 34.10 4.32
N PHE A 906 15.19 34.81 4.19
CA PHE A 906 14.00 34.27 3.54
C PHE A 906 13.87 34.83 2.12
N ILE A 907 13.43 34.01 1.18
CA ILE A 907 13.13 34.40 -0.19
C ILE A 907 11.62 34.37 -0.40
N ALA A 908 11.04 35.50 -0.80
CA ALA A 908 9.63 35.62 -1.11
C ALA A 908 9.34 35.20 -2.55
N LEU A 909 8.55 34.16 -2.72
CA LEU A 909 8.02 33.69 -4.01
C LEU A 909 6.69 34.37 -4.33
N ASP A 910 5.73 34.33 -3.38
CA ASP A 910 4.43 34.98 -3.54
C ASP A 910 4.23 36.12 -2.53
N PRO A 911 4.47 37.38 -2.93
CA PRO A 911 4.34 38.51 -2.02
C PRO A 911 2.89 38.84 -1.65
N LYS A 912 1.87 38.24 -2.29
CA LYS A 912 0.46 38.51 -1.95
C LYS A 912 0.01 37.80 -0.68
N ILE A 913 0.54 36.61 -0.41
CA ILE A 913 0.16 35.81 0.76
C ILE A 913 0.99 36.15 2.01
N LEU A 914 2.06 36.95 1.85
CA LEU A 914 2.98 37.37 2.92
C LEU A 914 2.52 38.62 3.69
N ALA A 915 1.22 38.74 3.99
CA ALA A 915 0.70 39.91 4.68
C ALA A 915 0.78 39.78 6.22
N ASN A 916 1.62 40.61 6.86
CA ASN A 916 1.72 40.76 8.32
C ASN A 916 1.95 39.42 9.06
N LYS A 917 2.79 38.55 8.49
CA LYS A 917 3.15 37.28 9.13
C LYS A 917 4.44 37.44 9.93
N THR A 918 4.54 36.74 11.04
CA THR A 918 5.76 36.66 11.84
C THR A 918 6.13 35.19 12.03
N TYR A 919 7.34 34.82 11.64
CA TYR A 919 7.86 33.46 11.75
C TYR A 919 9.06 33.41 12.68
N GLN A 920 9.19 32.29 13.38
CA GLN A 920 10.35 31.89 14.15
C GLN A 920 11.01 30.67 13.51
N VAL A 921 12.33 30.66 13.45
CA VAL A 921 13.16 29.56 12.95
C VAL A 921 14.04 29.09 14.09
N ASP A 922 13.90 27.81 14.46
CA ASP A 922 14.72 27.16 15.49
C ASP A 922 15.66 26.16 14.81
N PHE A 923 16.92 26.11 15.26
CA PHE A 923 17.92 25.16 14.78
C PHE A 923 18.15 24.03 15.79
N THR A 924 18.55 22.87 15.27
CA THR A 924 19.07 21.73 16.03
C THR A 924 20.45 21.33 15.50
N ASP A 925 21.30 20.82 16.38
CA ASP A 925 22.63 20.29 16.06
C ASP A 925 22.72 18.77 16.26
N THR A 926 23.76 18.15 15.71
CA THR A 926 24.03 16.70 15.79
C THR A 926 24.17 16.15 17.22
N SER A 927 24.39 16.99 18.23
CA SER A 927 24.51 16.51 19.62
C SER A 927 23.15 16.29 20.30
N THR A 928 22.06 16.70 19.66
CA THR A 928 20.71 16.75 20.22
C THR A 928 19.59 16.44 19.22
N ASP A 929 19.91 15.93 18.03
CA ASP A 929 18.92 15.71 16.96
C ASP A 929 18.36 14.28 16.94
N THR A 930 18.84 13.39 17.81
CA THR A 930 18.42 11.99 17.97
C THR A 930 18.67 11.10 16.74
N LEU A 931 19.44 11.59 15.77
CA LEU A 931 19.86 10.83 14.59
C LEU A 931 21.19 10.12 14.87
N ASP A 932 21.48 9.18 13.98
CA ASP A 932 22.80 8.59 13.81
C ASP A 932 23.36 9.20 12.51
N ASN A 933 24.12 10.30 12.63
CA ASN A 933 24.58 11.14 11.53
C ASN A 933 25.76 10.54 10.77
N ASP A 934 26.54 9.63 11.38
CA ASP A 934 27.71 8.99 10.77
C ASP A 934 27.53 7.48 10.48
N GLY A 935 26.44 6.88 10.97
CA GLY A 935 26.02 5.51 10.69
C GLY A 935 26.69 4.46 11.57
N ASP A 936 27.26 4.85 12.72
CA ASP A 936 28.01 3.95 13.61
C ASP A 936 27.13 3.24 14.66
N SER A 937 25.80 3.47 14.63
CA SER A 937 24.78 2.95 15.54
C SER A 937 24.79 3.53 16.97
N LEU A 938 25.65 4.51 17.25
CA LEU A 938 25.59 5.35 18.43
C LEU A 938 24.89 6.68 18.07
N ARG A 939 24.39 7.40 19.08
CA ARG A 939 23.63 8.66 18.87
C ARG A 939 23.88 9.68 19.96
N ASP A 940 23.81 10.94 19.61
CA ASP A 940 23.92 12.12 20.47
C ASP A 940 25.08 11.98 21.48
N ALA A 941 24.76 11.97 22.78
CA ALA A 941 25.75 11.89 23.86
C ALA A 941 26.47 10.54 23.95
N ALA A 942 25.91 9.47 23.37
CA ALA A 942 26.50 8.14 23.33
C ALA A 942 27.54 8.00 22.19
N ASP A 943 27.45 8.83 21.17
CA ASP A 943 28.48 8.97 20.13
C ASP A 943 29.40 10.16 20.47
N VAL A 944 30.71 10.00 20.27
CA VAL A 944 31.67 11.10 20.45
C VAL A 944 31.81 11.93 19.17
N SER A 945 31.49 11.35 18.00
CA SER A 945 31.54 12.05 16.71
C SER A 945 30.42 13.11 16.60
N GLU A 946 29.23 12.79 17.13
CA GLU A 946 28.06 13.66 17.13
C GLU A 946 28.06 14.77 18.18
N ARG A 947 28.94 14.70 19.18
CA ARG A 947 29.18 15.79 20.15
C ARG A 947 29.72 17.07 19.52
N LEU A 948 30.18 16.99 18.26
CA LEU A 948 30.54 18.15 17.47
C LEU A 948 29.25 18.88 17.08
N GLU A 949 28.81 19.88 17.87
CA GLU A 949 27.61 20.71 17.68
C GLU A 949 27.49 21.38 16.27
N ARG A 950 27.27 20.58 15.23
CA ARG A 950 27.13 21.00 13.83
C ARG A 950 25.66 21.11 13.51
N THR A 951 25.26 22.13 12.74
CA THR A 951 23.86 22.31 12.37
C THR A 951 23.35 21.09 11.63
N SER A 952 22.35 20.42 12.18
CA SER A 952 21.71 19.24 11.58
C SER A 952 20.41 19.62 10.87
N ALA A 953 19.57 20.44 11.52
CA ALA A 953 18.25 20.74 11.00
C ALA A 953 17.70 22.10 11.48
N TYR A 954 16.61 22.53 10.86
CA TYR A 954 15.80 23.66 11.28
C TYR A 954 14.31 23.31 11.26
N ARG A 955 13.53 24.07 12.04
CA ARG A 955 12.07 24.07 12.00
C ARG A 955 11.55 25.51 11.91
N VAL A 956 10.36 25.68 11.36
CA VAL A 956 9.71 26.98 11.21
C VAL A 956 8.34 26.98 11.88
N ILE A 957 8.08 28.03 12.64
CA ILE A 957 6.87 28.23 13.43
C ILE A 957 6.24 29.58 13.02
N ASP A 958 4.98 29.56 12.56
CA ASP A 958 4.16 30.77 12.43
C ASP A 958 3.75 31.23 13.83
N VAL A 959 4.33 32.35 14.27
CA VAL A 959 4.08 32.98 15.57
C VAL A 959 3.30 34.29 15.43
N THR A 960 2.62 34.49 14.29
CA THR A 960 1.75 35.65 14.05
C THR A 960 0.70 35.79 15.16
N ASN A 961 0.16 34.67 15.65
CA ASN A 961 -0.59 34.60 16.89
C ASN A 961 0.22 33.86 17.96
N PRO A 962 0.93 34.58 18.86
CA PRO A 962 1.76 33.94 19.87
C PRO A 962 1.00 33.05 20.86
N ALA A 963 -0.33 33.20 20.99
CA ALA A 963 -1.16 32.36 21.84
C ALA A 963 -1.47 30.99 21.20
N GLN A 964 -1.33 30.87 19.89
CA GLN A 964 -1.58 29.65 19.12
C GLN A 964 -0.52 29.54 18.00
N PRO A 965 0.76 29.31 18.36
CA PRO A 965 1.81 29.13 17.36
C PRO A 965 1.57 27.84 16.55
N ASP A 966 1.81 27.90 15.25
CA ASP A 966 1.63 26.77 14.33
C ASP A 966 2.97 26.38 13.69
N THR A 967 3.33 25.09 13.73
CA THR A 967 4.60 24.62 13.17
C THR A 967 4.41 24.29 11.70
N VAL A 968 4.87 25.19 10.82
CA VAL A 968 4.69 25.08 9.36
C VAL A 968 5.77 24.23 8.69
N VAL A 969 6.96 24.15 9.28
CA VAL A 969 8.02 23.20 8.90
C VAL A 969 8.51 22.53 10.17
N LYS A 970 8.28 21.21 10.30
CA LYS A 970 8.65 20.47 11.54
C LYS A 970 10.14 20.15 11.61
N ARG A 971 10.70 19.75 10.47
CA ARG A 971 12.11 19.49 10.22
C ARG A 971 12.30 19.63 8.71
N ASN A 972 13.40 20.21 8.30
CA ASN A 972 13.78 20.29 6.89
C ASN A 972 14.07 18.93 6.29
N ARG A 973 13.82 18.80 4.99
CA ARG A 973 13.92 17.53 4.27
C ARG A 973 15.37 17.14 3.97
N ARG A 974 16.19 18.07 3.46
CA ARG A 974 17.63 17.88 3.22
C ARG A 974 18.48 18.22 4.45
N PRO A 975 19.28 17.29 5.00
CA PRO A 975 20.05 17.51 6.24
C PRO A 975 21.12 18.62 6.10
N LEU A 976 21.27 19.48 7.11
CA LEU A 976 22.17 20.65 7.07
C LEU A 976 23.62 20.34 7.44
N ASP A 977 23.92 19.14 7.95
CA ASP A 977 25.25 18.65 8.32
C ASP A 977 25.99 18.01 7.12
N GLN A 978 25.28 17.81 6.01
CA GLN A 978 25.78 17.15 4.80
C GLN A 978 26.17 18.16 3.72
N ALA A 979 27.38 18.03 3.17
CA ALA A 979 27.88 18.91 2.11
C ALA A 979 27.05 18.85 0.83
N ALA A 980 26.42 17.70 0.55
CA ALA A 980 25.55 17.50 -0.62
C ALA A 980 24.29 18.39 -0.61
N SER A 981 23.87 18.88 0.56
CA SER A 981 22.72 19.78 0.70
C SER A 981 23.03 21.24 0.34
N TYR A 982 24.30 21.58 0.08
CA TYR A 982 24.76 22.94 -0.15
C TYR A 982 25.22 23.13 -1.59
N THR A 983 24.92 24.31 -2.14
CA THR A 983 25.45 24.77 -3.42
C THR A 983 26.35 25.98 -3.21
N THR A 984 27.27 26.23 -4.13
CA THR A 984 28.16 27.41 -4.02
C THR A 984 27.48 28.62 -4.66
N ILE A 985 27.04 29.57 -3.84
CA ILE A 985 26.50 30.86 -4.30
C ILE A 985 27.44 31.97 -3.85
N GLY A 986 27.98 32.75 -4.79
CA GLY A 986 28.93 33.83 -4.48
C GLY A 986 30.22 33.37 -3.79
N GLY A 987 30.64 32.12 -4.03
CA GLY A 987 31.84 31.53 -3.42
C GLY A 987 31.64 30.99 -2.00
N LYS A 988 30.40 30.95 -1.48
CA LYS A 988 30.08 30.41 -0.15
C LYS A 988 29.13 29.21 -0.26
N PRO A 989 29.30 28.17 0.58
CA PRO A 989 28.30 27.12 0.74
C PRO A 989 26.97 27.72 1.21
N THR A 990 25.93 27.54 0.41
CA THR A 990 24.59 28.07 0.66
C THR A 990 23.58 26.94 0.54
N TYR A 991 22.84 26.69 1.62
CA TYR A 991 21.66 25.84 1.59
C TYR A 991 20.48 26.63 1.03
N THR A 992 19.72 26.01 0.13
CA THR A 992 18.46 26.55 -0.41
C THR A 992 17.34 25.59 -0.05
N GLY A 993 16.43 25.98 0.82
CA GLY A 993 15.31 25.14 1.29
C GLY A 993 14.08 25.21 0.41
N ASP A 994 14.24 25.16 -0.92
CA ASP A 994 13.11 25.20 -1.86
C ASP A 994 12.22 23.94 -1.80
N ASP A 995 12.71 22.86 -1.19
CA ASP A 995 11.96 21.66 -0.80
C ASP A 995 11.01 21.88 0.38
N ASP A 996 11.18 22.96 1.14
CA ASP A 996 10.41 23.33 2.33
C ASP A 996 9.71 24.69 2.15
N ILE A 997 8.95 24.87 1.06
CA ILE A 997 8.21 26.12 0.82
C ILE A 997 6.99 26.21 1.76
N PHE A 998 6.92 27.26 2.56
CA PHE A 998 5.78 27.55 3.44
C PHE A 998 5.27 28.97 3.20
N GLY A 999 3.96 29.15 3.08
CA GLY A 999 3.36 30.49 2.94
C GLY A 999 3.93 31.33 1.79
N GLY A 1000 4.46 30.71 0.72
CA GLY A 1000 5.08 31.42 -0.41
C GLY A 1000 6.49 31.95 -0.13
N VAL A 1001 7.18 31.41 0.88
CA VAL A 1001 8.60 31.66 1.15
C VAL A 1001 9.37 30.36 1.30
N TYR A 1002 10.68 30.42 1.04
CA TYR A 1002 11.64 29.42 1.47
C TYR A 1002 12.83 30.10 2.15
N LEU A 1003 13.64 29.32 2.87
CA LEU A 1003 14.82 29.83 3.58
C LEU A 1003 16.11 29.51 2.84
N GLN A 1004 17.08 30.40 2.97
CA GLN A 1004 18.47 30.18 2.55
C GLN A 1004 19.41 30.41 3.73
N PHE A 1005 20.39 29.53 3.88
CA PHE A 1005 21.38 29.62 4.95
C PHE A 1005 22.80 29.60 4.38
N ASP A 1006 23.57 30.62 4.74
CA ASP A 1006 25.03 30.59 4.64
C ASP A 1006 25.55 30.04 5.98
N ASN A 1007 25.85 28.74 6.00
CA ASN A 1007 26.26 28.03 7.21
C ASN A 1007 27.64 27.38 7.04
N GLU A 1008 28.38 27.26 8.15
CA GLU A 1008 29.71 26.66 8.15
C GLU A 1008 29.61 25.18 8.52
N LEU A 1009 29.85 24.30 7.54
CA LEU A 1009 29.73 22.85 7.72
C LEU A 1009 30.76 22.23 8.67
N THR A 1010 31.87 22.94 8.91
CA THR A 1010 32.98 22.49 9.75
C THR A 1010 33.41 23.58 10.72
N VAL A 1011 33.71 23.20 11.96
CA VAL A 1011 34.23 24.12 12.97
C VAL A 1011 35.72 24.33 12.73
N GLN A 1012 36.12 25.58 12.48
CA GLN A 1012 37.48 25.95 12.10
C GLN A 1012 37.97 27.16 12.91
N TYR A 1013 39.27 27.21 13.17
CA TYR A 1013 39.93 28.38 13.76
C TYR A 1013 40.00 29.53 12.76
N ASN A 1014 39.58 30.73 13.17
CA ASN A 1014 39.67 31.93 12.35
C ASN A 1014 40.91 32.75 12.73
N ALA A 1015 42.02 32.50 12.04
CA ALA A 1015 43.29 33.19 12.28
C ALA A 1015 43.23 34.71 12.04
N ALA A 1016 42.37 35.17 11.12
CA ALA A 1016 42.29 36.59 10.75
C ALA A 1016 41.62 37.46 11.84
N THR A 1017 40.71 36.87 12.61
CA THR A 1017 39.98 37.57 13.69
C THR A 1017 40.49 37.24 15.08
N SER A 1018 41.46 36.33 15.18
CA SER A 1018 42.08 35.92 16.43
C SER A 1018 43.31 36.78 16.72
N VAL A 1019 43.14 37.77 17.59
CA VAL A 1019 44.13 38.85 17.77
C VAL A 1019 44.46 39.11 19.23
N TRP A 1020 45.62 39.72 19.43
CA TRP A 1020 45.99 40.34 20.69
C TRP A 1020 45.33 41.72 20.80
N THR A 1021 44.72 42.00 21.95
CA THR A 1021 44.18 43.31 22.31
C THR A 1021 44.96 43.83 23.50
N ARG A 1022 45.64 44.97 23.31
CA ARG A 1022 46.38 45.65 24.37
C ARG A 1022 45.50 46.66 25.09
N ALA A 1023 45.53 46.65 26.42
CA ALA A 1023 44.72 47.55 27.25
C ALA A 1023 45.00 49.05 27.00
N SER A 1024 46.24 49.43 26.63
CA SER A 1024 46.62 50.81 26.33
C SER A 1024 46.38 51.24 24.86
N GLY A 1025 46.10 50.30 23.95
CA GLY A 1025 45.90 50.56 22.52
C GLY A 1025 47.10 51.09 21.71
N GLN A 1026 48.25 51.39 22.33
CA GLN A 1026 49.34 52.14 21.69
C GLN A 1026 50.45 51.29 21.04
N GLU A 1027 50.57 49.99 21.34
CA GLU A 1027 51.61 49.12 20.77
C GLU A 1027 51.05 47.73 20.42
N VAL A 1028 51.51 47.14 19.31
CA VAL A 1028 51.13 45.78 18.90
C VAL A 1028 52.09 44.76 19.53
N ILE A 1029 51.54 43.79 20.27
CA ILE A 1029 52.33 42.70 20.86
C ILE A 1029 52.96 41.87 19.73
N ASN A 1030 54.29 41.84 19.68
CA ASN A 1030 55.05 41.14 18.64
C ASN A 1030 56.08 40.16 19.20
N ALA A 1031 56.05 39.90 20.52
CA ALA A 1031 56.93 38.94 21.18
C ALA A 1031 56.73 37.48 20.72
N TYR A 1032 55.60 37.20 20.04
CA TYR A 1032 55.23 35.90 19.51
C TYR A 1032 54.97 35.95 18.00
N LEU A 1033 55.24 34.85 17.29
CA LEU A 1033 54.66 34.62 15.96
C LEU A 1033 53.13 34.51 16.09
N PRO A 1034 52.35 34.69 15.00
CA PRO A 1034 50.92 34.44 15.01
C PRO A 1034 50.61 33.08 15.67
N PRO A 1035 49.84 33.06 16.77
CA PRO A 1035 49.62 31.83 17.52
C PRO A 1035 48.94 30.77 16.64
N VAL A 1036 49.40 29.52 16.78
CA VAL A 1036 48.79 28.39 16.09
C VAL A 1036 47.74 27.80 17.02
N VAL A 1037 46.48 27.86 16.59
CA VAL A 1037 45.34 27.24 17.28
C VAL A 1037 44.82 26.11 16.40
N LYS A 1038 44.75 24.91 16.96
CA LYS A 1038 44.26 23.72 16.25
C LYS A 1038 43.58 22.75 17.22
N PRO A 1039 42.64 21.90 16.76
CA PRO A 1039 42.11 20.81 17.58
C PRO A 1039 43.26 20.03 18.23
N LEU A 1040 43.10 19.71 19.52
CA LEU A 1040 44.19 19.20 20.33
C LEU A 1040 44.52 17.75 19.95
N VAL A 1041 45.58 17.58 19.16
CA VAL A 1041 46.11 16.26 18.79
C VAL A 1041 47.44 16.06 19.51
N PHE A 1042 47.57 14.99 20.29
CA PHE A 1042 48.81 14.63 20.95
C PHE A 1042 49.82 14.05 19.94
N SER A 1043 51.08 14.49 20.01
CA SER A 1043 52.13 13.98 19.11
C SER A 1043 52.53 12.54 19.47
N GLN A 1044 52.90 11.74 18.47
CA GLN A 1044 53.29 10.34 18.65
C GLN A 1044 54.49 10.16 19.62
N SER A 1045 55.32 11.19 19.78
CA SER A 1045 56.44 11.26 20.73
C SER A 1045 56.03 11.53 22.19
N ASP A 1046 54.93 12.24 22.45
CA ASP A 1046 54.44 12.49 23.83
C ASP A 1046 53.71 11.27 24.42
N VAL A 1047 53.29 10.35 23.55
CA VAL A 1047 52.52 9.13 23.86
C VAL A 1047 53.29 7.86 23.50
N SER A 1048 54.62 7.93 23.39
CA SER A 1048 55.58 7.02 22.74
C SER A 1048 55.52 5.50 23.00
N ASN A 1049 54.56 4.99 23.77
CA ASN A 1049 54.32 3.56 23.97
C ASN A 1049 52.96 3.06 23.45
N VAL A 1050 52.19 3.84 22.70
CA VAL A 1050 50.95 3.34 22.11
C VAL A 1050 50.68 3.91 20.72
N GLY A 1051 50.55 3.04 19.70
CA GLY A 1051 49.86 3.42 18.47
C GLY A 1051 48.40 3.74 18.78
N GLY A 1052 47.96 4.97 18.50
CA GLY A 1052 46.56 5.38 18.61
C GLY A 1052 46.02 5.50 20.04
N GLY A 1053 46.43 6.52 20.80
CA GLY A 1053 45.82 6.84 22.10
C GLY A 1053 44.30 7.09 22.00
N VAL A 1054 43.52 6.54 22.94
CA VAL A 1054 42.06 6.77 23.11
C VAL A 1054 41.80 8.20 23.63
N TYR A 1055 41.91 9.20 22.78
CA TYR A 1055 41.45 10.57 23.08
C TYR A 1055 40.73 11.13 21.87
N VAL A 1056 39.61 11.79 22.10
CA VAL A 1056 38.83 12.37 21.00
C VAL A 1056 38.97 13.89 21.03
N PRO A 1057 39.64 14.50 20.03
CA PRO A 1057 39.70 15.95 19.90
C PRO A 1057 38.34 16.47 19.42
N LEU A 1058 37.71 17.30 20.24
CA LEU A 1058 36.44 17.95 19.91
C LEU A 1058 36.66 19.41 19.51
N ALA A 1059 36.46 19.72 18.23
CA ALA A 1059 36.51 21.08 17.72
C ALA A 1059 35.24 21.85 18.11
N HIS A 1060 35.10 22.20 19.40
CA HIS A 1060 33.93 22.93 19.90
C HIS A 1060 33.85 24.34 19.27
N PRO A 1061 32.66 24.78 18.81
CA PRO A 1061 32.47 26.09 18.17
C PRO A 1061 32.45 27.27 19.16
N ASP A 1062 33.36 27.27 20.13
CA ASP A 1062 33.49 28.30 21.14
C ASP A 1062 34.71 29.20 20.90
N ASP A 1063 34.56 30.48 21.25
CA ASP A 1063 35.64 31.44 21.33
C ASP A 1063 36.27 31.44 22.73
N TYR A 1064 37.59 31.60 22.80
CA TYR A 1064 38.36 31.60 24.04
C TYR A 1064 39.17 32.88 24.20
N GLU A 1065 39.26 33.41 25.42
CA GLU A 1065 40.10 34.56 25.76
C GLU A 1065 41.16 34.14 26.78
N ILE A 1066 42.41 34.49 26.49
CA ILE A 1066 43.54 34.37 27.40
C ILE A 1066 43.87 35.78 27.89
N GLU A 1067 43.63 36.05 29.17
CA GLU A 1067 43.88 37.35 29.79
C GLU A 1067 45.12 37.28 30.69
N LEU A 1068 46.08 38.18 30.48
CA LEU A 1068 47.23 38.33 31.37
C LEU A 1068 46.84 39.06 32.67
N ILE A 1069 47.36 38.57 33.79
CA ILE A 1069 47.02 39.05 35.14
C ILE A 1069 48.25 39.64 35.84
N THR A 1070 48.04 40.49 36.85
CA THR A 1070 49.11 41.14 37.64
C THR A 1070 49.77 40.22 38.66
N GLY A 1071 49.19 39.06 38.93
CA GLY A 1071 49.70 38.02 39.84
C GLY A 1071 50.05 36.72 39.10
N THR A 1072 50.05 35.61 39.82
CA THR A 1072 50.20 34.26 39.25
C THR A 1072 49.02 33.37 39.61
N GLU A 1073 48.64 32.50 38.68
CA GLU A 1073 47.64 31.44 38.86
C GLU A 1073 48.30 30.05 38.64
N GLN A 1074 47.55 28.98 38.87
CA GLN A 1074 47.99 27.61 38.61
C GLN A 1074 47.19 27.00 37.46
N SER A 1075 47.87 26.44 36.47
CA SER A 1075 47.22 25.57 35.48
C SER A 1075 46.76 24.27 36.15
N ALA A 1076 45.81 23.57 35.53
CA ALA A 1076 45.33 22.32 36.08
C ALA A 1076 46.35 21.18 35.92
N ALA A 1077 46.42 20.31 36.93
CA ALA A 1077 47.03 18.99 36.75
C ALA A 1077 46.08 18.09 35.96
N VAL A 1078 46.51 17.66 34.77
CA VAL A 1078 45.71 16.89 33.81
C VAL A 1078 46.32 15.51 33.65
N LYS A 1079 45.55 14.47 33.98
CA LYS A 1079 45.96 13.07 33.83
C LYS A 1079 45.32 12.47 32.60
N ILE A 1080 46.11 11.76 31.82
CA ILE A 1080 45.80 11.31 30.48
C ILE A 1080 45.99 9.79 30.45
N LYS A 1081 44.94 9.04 30.11
CA LYS A 1081 44.93 7.57 30.14
C LYS A 1081 45.23 6.96 28.77
N ARG A 1082 46.38 6.32 28.64
CA ARG A 1082 46.84 5.70 27.37
C ARG A 1082 46.09 4.40 27.08
N THR A 1083 46.05 3.97 25.82
CA THR A 1083 45.42 2.68 25.40
C THR A 1083 46.07 1.47 26.08
N SER A 1084 47.31 1.60 26.56
CA SER A 1084 48.00 0.59 27.39
C SER A 1084 47.53 0.53 28.85
N GLY A 1085 46.56 1.36 29.26
CA GLY A 1085 46.08 1.47 30.64
C GLY A 1085 46.94 2.33 31.58
N SER A 1086 48.16 2.73 31.15
CA SER A 1086 49.04 3.63 31.90
C SER A 1086 48.59 5.09 31.83
N THR A 1087 48.86 5.88 32.87
CA THR A 1087 48.53 7.31 32.90
C THR A 1087 49.77 8.20 32.74
N PHE A 1088 49.62 9.27 31.96
CA PHE A 1088 50.57 10.38 31.87
C PHE A 1088 49.99 11.61 32.57
N THR A 1089 50.79 12.37 33.31
CA THR A 1089 50.29 13.54 34.04
C THR A 1089 51.02 14.79 33.57
N TYR A 1090 50.29 15.78 33.07
CA TYR A 1090 50.76 17.16 33.01
C TYR A 1090 50.63 17.77 34.40
N PRO A 1091 51.75 18.18 35.04
CA PRO A 1091 51.70 18.78 36.36
C PRO A 1091 51.12 20.20 36.29
N SER A 1092 50.51 20.63 37.40
CA SER A 1092 50.15 22.04 37.64
C SER A 1092 51.38 22.92 37.47
N ARG A 1093 51.24 24.05 36.78
CA ARG A 1093 52.31 25.04 36.60
C ARG A 1093 51.82 26.43 36.95
N THR A 1094 52.70 27.22 37.55
CA THR A 1094 52.48 28.65 37.75
C THR A 1094 52.41 29.37 36.40
N VAL A 1095 51.35 30.15 36.18
CA VAL A 1095 51.09 30.91 34.95
C VAL A 1095 50.78 32.38 35.28
N ASN A 1096 50.94 33.29 34.33
CA ASN A 1096 50.60 34.72 34.45
C ASN A 1096 49.33 35.10 33.65
N PHE A 1097 48.47 34.12 33.37
CA PHE A 1097 47.25 34.31 32.60
C PHE A 1097 46.13 33.40 33.10
N ARG A 1098 44.89 33.77 32.76
CA ARG A 1098 43.69 32.95 32.94
C ARG A 1098 42.96 32.77 31.61
N ILE A 1099 42.21 31.68 31.46
CA ILE A 1099 41.46 31.39 30.23
C ILE A 1099 39.97 31.38 30.53
N LYS A 1100 39.23 32.10 29.70
CA LYS A 1100 37.76 32.18 29.76
C LYS A 1100 37.17 31.72 28.42
N ASN A 1101 36.15 30.88 28.48
CA ASN A 1101 35.27 30.65 27.34
C ASN A 1101 34.35 31.87 27.25
N ILE A 1102 34.60 32.74 26.28
CA ILE A 1102 33.83 33.98 26.14
C ILE A 1102 32.51 33.77 25.42
N THR A 1103 32.22 32.54 24.99
CA THR A 1103 30.92 32.14 24.42
C THR A 1103 29.94 31.76 25.54
N THR A 1104 30.39 30.98 26.52
CA THR A 1104 29.56 30.57 27.68
C THR A 1104 29.67 31.53 28.86
N GLY A 1105 30.78 32.27 28.96
CA GLY A 1105 31.09 33.12 30.10
C GLY A 1105 31.82 32.42 31.24
N GLU A 1106 32.09 31.12 31.10
CA GLU A 1106 32.70 30.26 32.12
C GLU A 1106 34.24 30.27 32.04
N PRO A 1107 34.95 30.02 33.16
CA PRO A 1107 36.38 29.73 33.12
C PRO A 1107 36.64 28.44 32.33
N VAL A 1108 37.89 28.25 31.87
CA VAL A 1108 38.29 27.01 31.16
C VAL A 1108 39.38 26.31 31.95
N ARG A 1109 39.26 24.99 32.11
CA ARG A 1109 40.33 24.16 32.65
C ARG A 1109 41.37 23.93 31.54
N PHE A 1110 42.63 24.23 31.83
CA PHE A 1110 43.72 24.08 30.86
C PHE A 1110 44.99 23.55 31.52
N PHE A 1111 45.86 22.96 30.71
CA PHE A 1111 47.21 22.55 31.11
C PHE A 1111 48.27 23.23 30.25
N VAL A 1112 49.51 23.24 30.75
CA VAL A 1112 50.67 23.78 30.02
C VAL A 1112 51.64 22.64 29.73
N GLY A 1113 51.83 22.34 28.45
CA GLY A 1113 52.68 21.24 27.97
C GLY A 1113 54.11 21.67 27.65
N GLN A 1114 55.03 20.71 27.55
CA GLN A 1114 56.40 20.93 27.11
C GLN A 1114 56.47 20.66 25.60
N ASN A 1115 56.76 21.66 24.77
CA ASN A 1115 56.94 21.43 23.34
C ASN A 1115 58.41 21.11 23.05
N GLY A 1116 58.71 19.82 22.85
CA GLY A 1116 59.84 19.28 22.08
C GLY A 1116 61.29 19.58 22.48
N THR A 1117 61.67 20.81 22.84
CA THR A 1117 63.09 21.20 23.00
C THR A 1117 63.37 22.37 23.96
N GLY A 1118 62.44 22.78 24.83
CA GLY A 1118 62.74 23.86 25.79
C GLY A 1118 61.88 23.84 27.05
N GLN A 1119 62.52 24.04 28.20
CA GLN A 1119 61.84 24.32 29.46
C GLN A 1119 60.98 25.58 29.29
N THR A 1120 59.66 25.40 29.14
CA THR A 1120 58.72 26.52 29.26
C THR A 1120 58.56 26.88 30.73
N ASN A 1121 58.67 28.17 31.05
CA ASN A 1121 58.39 28.68 32.40
C ASN A 1121 56.89 28.82 32.66
N GLY A 1122 56.03 28.51 31.68
CA GLY A 1122 54.57 28.65 31.79
C GLY A 1122 54.07 30.10 31.71
N LEU A 1123 54.95 31.07 31.52
CA LEU A 1123 54.62 32.49 31.49
C LEU A 1123 54.57 33.00 30.06
N LEU A 1124 53.55 33.79 29.72
CA LEU A 1124 53.48 34.55 28.48
C LEU A 1124 54.32 35.81 28.61
N ASP A 1125 55.65 35.69 28.46
CA ASP A 1125 56.63 36.78 28.59
C ASP A 1125 57.48 36.98 27.33
N THR A 1126 58.11 35.92 26.82
CA THR A 1126 58.93 35.77 25.59
C THR A 1126 59.26 34.30 25.28
N ASN A 1127 58.93 33.35 26.17
CA ASN A 1127 59.20 31.92 25.99
C ASN A 1127 58.09 31.20 25.22
N ASN A 1128 58.43 30.06 24.60
CA ASN A 1128 57.41 29.20 23.98
C ASN A 1128 56.43 28.71 25.05
N VAL A 1129 55.13 28.80 24.78
CA VAL A 1129 54.08 28.28 25.66
C VAL A 1129 53.13 27.43 24.82
N TYR A 1130 52.87 26.21 25.27
CA TYR A 1130 51.88 25.31 24.71
C TYR A 1130 50.77 25.13 25.72
N ILE A 1131 49.54 25.48 25.34
CA ILE A 1131 48.35 25.41 26.18
C ILE A 1131 47.42 24.39 25.57
N GLY A 1132 46.96 23.43 26.38
CA GLY A 1132 45.88 22.52 26.00
C GLY A 1132 44.62 22.80 26.80
N LEU A 1133 43.48 22.87 26.13
CA LEU A 1133 42.18 23.12 26.74
C LEU A 1133 41.44 21.80 26.99
N CYS A 1134 40.96 21.61 28.22
CA CYS A 1134 40.08 20.51 28.61
C CYS A 1134 38.63 20.89 28.35
N GLU A 1135 37.78 19.91 28.02
CA GLU A 1135 36.35 20.13 27.83
C GLU A 1135 35.63 20.33 29.17
N SER A 1136 35.89 19.47 30.15
CA SER A 1136 35.27 19.56 31.49
C SER A 1136 36.05 20.47 32.44
N LEU A 1137 35.33 21.19 33.31
CA LEU A 1137 35.87 22.00 34.41
C LEU A 1137 36.48 21.16 35.54
N THR A 1138 35.99 19.93 35.72
CA THR A 1138 36.48 18.98 36.72
C THR A 1138 36.81 17.65 36.07
N PRO A 1139 37.91 16.98 36.47
CA PRO A 1139 38.22 15.67 35.92
C PRO A 1139 37.10 14.67 36.26
N PRO A 1140 36.85 13.66 35.41
CA PRO A 1140 35.91 12.58 35.70
C PRO A 1140 36.22 11.87 37.03
N PRO A 1141 35.28 11.10 37.61
CA PRO A 1141 35.48 10.42 38.90
C PRO A 1141 36.70 9.50 38.97
N ASP A 1142 37.14 8.95 37.83
CA ASP A 1142 38.35 8.13 37.72
C ASP A 1142 39.67 8.93 37.67
N GLY A 1143 39.56 10.26 37.65
CA GLY A 1143 40.66 11.20 37.65
C GLY A 1143 41.41 11.31 36.31
N THR A 1144 40.89 10.75 35.21
CA THR A 1144 41.52 10.79 33.88
C THR A 1144 40.70 11.58 32.86
N ASP A 1145 41.34 12.53 32.18
CA ASP A 1145 40.73 13.37 31.15
C ASP A 1145 40.89 12.69 29.77
N THR A 1146 39.76 12.46 29.07
CA THR A 1146 39.71 11.79 27.76
C THR A 1146 39.23 12.69 26.62
N LEU A 1147 38.60 13.83 26.95
CA LEU A 1147 38.04 14.80 26.01
C LEU A 1147 38.79 16.13 26.08
N PHE A 1148 39.24 16.59 24.92
CA PHE A 1148 40.02 17.83 24.80
C PHE A 1148 39.50 18.64 23.62
N THR A 1149 39.63 19.95 23.69
CA THR A 1149 39.17 20.83 22.62
C THR A 1149 40.30 21.36 21.74
N TYR A 1150 40.88 22.50 22.07
CA TYR A 1150 41.94 23.13 21.29
C TYR A 1150 43.30 23.11 21.99
N SER A 1151 44.34 23.10 21.17
CA SER A 1151 45.70 23.46 21.56
C SER A 1151 46.01 24.87 21.05
N ILE A 1152 46.66 25.67 21.89
CA ILE A 1152 47.10 27.03 21.56
C ILE A 1152 48.62 27.10 21.77
N THR A 1153 49.36 27.35 20.70
CA THR A 1153 50.82 27.39 20.74
C THR A 1153 51.33 28.80 20.47
N PHE A 1154 52.01 29.38 21.47
CA PHE A 1154 52.76 30.61 21.37
C PHE A 1154 54.23 30.30 21.11
N GLN A 1155 54.72 30.67 19.93
CA GLN A 1155 56.13 30.51 19.55
C GLN A 1155 56.83 31.87 19.63
N LYS A 1156 57.98 31.91 20.30
CA LYS A 1156 58.77 33.14 20.47
C LYS A 1156 59.11 33.73 19.10
N ASN A 1157 58.88 35.03 18.94
CA ASN A 1157 59.39 35.78 17.80
C ASN A 1157 60.83 36.21 18.11
N SER A 1158 61.78 35.98 17.20
CA SER A 1158 63.19 36.33 17.40
C SER A 1158 63.52 37.78 17.00
N ALA A 1159 62.59 38.53 16.40
CA ALA A 1159 62.79 39.93 16.02
C ALA A 1159 62.96 40.87 17.24
N LEU A 1160 63.70 41.97 17.08
CA LEU A 1160 63.90 43.04 18.07
C LEU A 1160 63.53 44.41 17.46
N PRO A 1161 62.99 45.37 18.24
CA PRO A 1161 62.60 45.28 19.66
C PRO A 1161 61.27 44.54 19.87
N LYS A 1162 61.16 43.82 21.00
CA LYS A 1162 59.95 43.03 21.35
C LYS A 1162 59.05 43.79 22.31
N VAL A 1163 57.79 43.93 21.92
CA VAL A 1163 56.68 44.35 22.76
C VAL A 1163 56.08 43.09 23.39
N ARG A 1164 56.34 42.90 24.70
CA ARG A 1164 55.89 41.74 25.49
C ARG A 1164 54.44 41.93 25.92
N PRO A 1165 53.64 40.86 26.06
CA PRO A 1165 52.35 40.97 26.73
C PRO A 1165 52.55 41.38 28.19
N VAL A 1166 51.70 42.29 28.67
CA VAL A 1166 51.67 42.73 30.07
C VAL A 1166 50.30 42.45 30.70
N ALA A 1167 50.20 42.55 32.02
CA ALA A 1167 48.92 42.39 32.70
C ALA A 1167 47.84 43.31 32.11
N GLY A 1168 46.66 42.76 31.83
CA GLY A 1168 45.55 43.42 31.13
C GLY A 1168 45.51 43.18 29.61
N ASP A 1169 46.59 42.69 29.00
CA ASP A 1169 46.57 42.29 27.58
C ASP A 1169 45.79 40.97 27.40
N LYS A 1170 45.08 40.84 26.27
CA LYS A 1170 44.18 39.70 25.98
C LYS A 1170 44.46 39.10 24.62
N PHE A 1171 44.58 37.78 24.53
CA PHE A 1171 44.53 37.07 23.24
C PHE A 1171 43.17 36.40 23.08
N THR A 1172 42.46 36.71 21.99
CA THR A 1172 41.18 36.07 21.71
C THR A 1172 41.34 35.07 20.57
N ALA A 1173 41.09 33.79 20.84
CA ALA A 1173 40.97 32.75 19.83
C ALA A 1173 39.51 32.67 19.37
N ARG A 1174 39.27 32.85 18.08
CA ARG A 1174 37.95 32.82 17.45
C ARG A 1174 37.78 31.57 16.59
N THR A 1175 36.59 30.98 16.63
CA THR A 1175 36.20 29.82 15.80
C THR A 1175 35.02 30.16 14.89
N SER A 1176 34.79 29.37 13.84
CA SER A 1176 33.52 29.40 13.10
C SER A 1176 32.41 28.87 13.99
N LYS A 1177 31.22 29.47 13.86
CA LYS A 1177 30.07 29.20 14.73
C LYS A 1177 28.86 28.82 13.86
N PRO A 1178 28.69 27.52 13.54
CA PRO A 1178 27.47 27.03 12.90
C PRO A 1178 26.26 27.36 13.76
N PHE A 1179 25.07 27.32 13.17
CA PHE A 1179 23.84 27.36 13.97
C PHE A 1179 23.73 26.11 14.84
N ARG A 1180 23.37 26.26 16.11
CA ARG A 1180 23.27 25.14 17.05
C ARG A 1180 21.96 25.17 17.84
N THR A 1181 21.69 24.10 18.58
CA THR A 1181 20.52 24.00 19.44
C THR A 1181 20.47 25.19 20.40
N GLY A 1182 19.36 25.92 20.34
CA GLY A 1182 19.15 27.17 21.09
C GLY A 1182 19.28 28.44 20.26
N ASP A 1183 19.84 28.38 19.05
CA ASP A 1183 19.80 29.49 18.10
C ASP A 1183 18.39 29.65 17.54
N LYS A 1184 17.81 30.83 17.76
CA LYS A 1184 16.46 31.19 17.31
C LYS A 1184 16.49 32.48 16.51
N LEU A 1185 15.98 32.41 15.29
CA LEU A 1185 15.86 33.55 14.40
C LEU A 1185 14.39 33.88 14.16
N THR A 1186 14.11 35.12 13.77
CA THR A 1186 12.76 35.57 13.44
C THR A 1186 12.77 36.47 12.22
N PHE A 1187 11.65 36.47 11.50
CA PHE A 1187 11.39 37.48 10.49
C PHE A 1187 9.91 37.84 10.46
N SER A 1188 9.62 39.02 9.93
CA SER A 1188 8.25 39.46 9.68
C SER A 1188 8.11 39.94 8.25
N THR A 1189 6.93 39.71 7.70
CA THR A 1189 6.59 40.10 6.34
C THR A 1189 5.60 41.25 6.35
N ALA A 1190 5.66 42.08 5.32
CA ALA A 1190 4.76 43.21 5.15
C ALA A 1190 3.97 43.09 3.85
N PRO A 1191 2.71 43.58 3.80
CA PRO A 1191 1.90 43.52 2.59
C PRO A 1191 2.47 44.42 1.48
N VAL A 1192 2.29 43.99 0.23
CA VAL A 1192 2.58 44.83 -0.96
C VAL A 1192 1.68 46.06 -0.99
N PHE A 1193 2.19 47.18 -1.51
CA PHE A 1193 1.43 48.43 -1.61
C PHE A 1193 1.73 49.19 -2.91
N ALA A 1194 0.92 50.20 -3.19
CA ALA A 1194 1.11 51.11 -4.32
C ALA A 1194 1.55 52.49 -3.80
N ASP A 1195 2.77 52.89 -4.14
CA ASP A 1195 3.34 54.20 -3.85
C ASP A 1195 2.90 55.23 -4.90
N ASN A 1196 2.18 56.27 -4.46
CA ASN A 1196 1.65 57.31 -5.34
C ASN A 1196 2.73 58.20 -5.98
N ALA A 1197 3.84 58.47 -5.27
CA ALA A 1197 4.93 59.26 -5.83
C ALA A 1197 5.66 58.47 -6.92
N LEU A 1198 5.90 57.19 -6.68
CA LEU A 1198 6.45 56.28 -7.68
C LEU A 1198 5.49 56.11 -8.86
N ALA A 1199 4.19 55.96 -8.61
CA ALA A 1199 3.17 55.86 -9.67
C ALA A 1199 3.18 57.08 -10.59
N ASN A 1200 3.25 58.30 -10.03
CA ASN A 1200 3.33 59.54 -10.80
C ASN A 1200 4.56 59.58 -11.73
N SER A 1201 5.72 59.12 -11.25
CA SER A 1201 6.94 59.04 -12.07
C SER A 1201 6.85 58.01 -13.19
N GLN A 1202 5.95 57.03 -13.06
CA GLN A 1202 5.80 55.88 -13.96
C GLN A 1202 4.63 56.01 -14.94
N LEU A 1203 3.91 57.14 -14.97
CA LEU A 1203 2.74 57.33 -15.85
C LEU A 1203 3.04 57.12 -17.33
N SER A 1204 4.27 57.40 -17.79
CA SER A 1204 4.71 57.15 -19.17
C SER A 1204 4.75 55.66 -19.55
N ARG A 1205 4.67 54.74 -18.58
CA ARG A 1205 4.60 53.29 -18.79
C ARG A 1205 3.18 52.80 -19.10
N VAL A 1206 2.16 53.61 -18.86
CA VAL A 1206 0.76 53.25 -19.15
C VAL A 1206 0.60 53.15 -20.66
N LYS A 1207 0.25 51.95 -21.14
CA LYS A 1207 0.09 51.67 -22.57
C LYS A 1207 -1.19 50.88 -22.85
N VAL A 1208 -1.79 51.14 -24.00
CA VAL A 1208 -2.83 50.30 -24.60
C VAL A 1208 -2.15 49.20 -25.41
N VAL A 1209 -2.62 47.95 -25.29
CA VAL A 1209 -2.04 46.79 -25.97
C VAL A 1209 -3.19 45.94 -26.56
N PRO A 1210 -3.16 45.60 -27.87
CA PRO A 1210 -2.15 45.96 -28.87
C PRO A 1210 -2.31 47.40 -29.38
N ASN A 1211 -1.22 48.01 -29.84
CA ASN A 1211 -1.16 49.37 -30.37
C ASN A 1211 -0.37 49.38 -31.70
N PRO A 1212 -0.91 49.76 -32.87
CA PRO A 1212 -2.30 49.90 -33.31
C PRO A 1212 -2.89 48.62 -33.94
N TYR A 1213 -4.22 48.54 -34.00
CA TYR A 1213 -4.98 47.33 -34.36
C TYR A 1213 -5.14 47.15 -35.90
N ILE A 1214 -4.19 46.49 -36.57
CA ILE A 1214 -4.17 46.38 -38.06
C ILE A 1214 -4.88 45.12 -38.59
N ALA A 1215 -4.73 43.95 -37.96
CA ALA A 1215 -5.33 42.70 -38.47
C ALA A 1215 -5.71 41.68 -37.38
N LYS A 1216 -4.74 41.05 -36.70
CA LYS A 1216 -4.98 40.00 -35.68
C LYS A 1216 -4.10 40.28 -34.46
N SER A 1217 -4.67 40.12 -33.27
CA SER A 1217 -3.95 40.25 -32.00
C SER A 1217 -3.57 38.89 -31.43
N VAL A 1218 -2.41 38.80 -30.76
CA VAL A 1218 -1.99 37.61 -29.98
C VAL A 1218 -2.88 37.34 -28.76
N PHE A 1219 -3.77 38.29 -28.41
CA PHE A 1219 -4.73 38.20 -27.32
C PHE A 1219 -6.09 37.63 -27.74
N GLU A 1220 -6.35 37.48 -29.03
CA GLU A 1220 -7.58 36.87 -29.53
C GLU A 1220 -7.53 35.36 -29.29
N GLN A 1221 -8.62 34.79 -28.74
CA GLN A 1221 -8.74 33.34 -28.56
C GLN A 1221 -8.73 32.60 -29.89
N ALA A 1222 -8.25 31.35 -29.88
CA ALA A 1222 -8.38 30.45 -31.01
C ALA A 1222 -9.87 30.15 -31.28
N LEU A 1223 -10.22 29.88 -32.54
CA LEU A 1223 -11.58 29.48 -32.90
C LEU A 1223 -11.89 28.11 -32.28
N PRO A 1224 -13.14 27.86 -31.85
CA PRO A 1224 -13.54 26.55 -31.33
C PRO A 1224 -13.23 25.40 -32.31
N PRO A 1225 -12.94 24.18 -31.82
CA PRO A 1225 -12.73 23.01 -32.68
C PRO A 1225 -13.88 22.82 -33.68
N GLY A 1226 -13.57 22.71 -34.97
CA GLY A 1226 -14.54 22.61 -36.06
C GLY A 1226 -14.90 23.93 -36.77
N GLN A 1227 -14.48 25.08 -36.24
CA GLN A 1227 -14.56 26.37 -36.95
C GLN A 1227 -13.22 26.75 -37.56
N THR A 1228 -13.09 26.60 -38.88
CA THR A 1228 -11.88 26.92 -39.65
C THR A 1228 -11.85 28.36 -40.19
N LEU A 1229 -12.96 29.11 -40.06
CA LEU A 1229 -13.13 30.47 -40.59
C LEU A 1229 -13.84 31.37 -39.56
N GLY A 1230 -13.31 32.58 -39.33
CA GLY A 1230 -13.86 33.55 -38.37
C GLY A 1230 -12.76 34.31 -37.62
N ARG A 1231 -13.14 35.15 -36.66
CA ARG A 1231 -12.23 35.77 -35.67
C ARG A 1231 -12.77 35.52 -34.27
N GLY A 1232 -11.88 35.29 -33.31
CA GLY A 1232 -12.23 35.25 -31.88
C GLY A 1232 -12.64 36.64 -31.35
N GLU A 1233 -13.00 36.70 -30.07
CA GLU A 1233 -13.37 37.96 -29.39
C GLU A 1233 -12.22 38.98 -29.44
N ARG A 1234 -12.55 40.24 -29.78
CA ARG A 1234 -11.57 41.33 -29.94
C ARG A 1234 -11.34 42.03 -28.62
N ILE A 1235 -10.10 41.96 -28.12
CA ILE A 1235 -9.74 42.48 -26.79
C ILE A 1235 -8.68 43.58 -26.91
N ILE A 1236 -8.85 44.66 -26.13
CA ILE A 1236 -7.82 45.68 -25.85
C ILE A 1236 -7.53 45.71 -24.35
N ASN A 1237 -6.26 45.76 -23.98
CA ASN A 1237 -5.81 45.78 -22.58
C ASN A 1237 -5.06 47.09 -22.27
N PHE A 1238 -5.14 47.53 -21.02
CA PHE A 1238 -4.33 48.63 -20.48
C PHE A 1238 -3.29 48.07 -19.51
N THR A 1239 -2.04 48.46 -19.66
CA THR A 1239 -0.91 47.96 -18.83
C THR A 1239 -0.36 49.06 -17.94
N HIS A 1240 0.22 48.70 -16.78
CA HIS A 1240 0.80 49.61 -15.79
C HIS A 1240 -0.16 50.67 -15.22
N VAL A 1241 -1.48 50.44 -15.30
CA VAL A 1241 -2.48 51.41 -14.82
C VAL A 1241 -2.33 51.60 -13.30
N PRO A 1242 -2.24 52.84 -12.78
CA PRO A 1242 -2.21 53.08 -11.34
C PRO A 1242 -3.49 52.59 -10.65
N ARG A 1243 -3.37 52.03 -9.44
CA ARG A 1243 -4.53 51.56 -8.65
C ARG A 1243 -5.51 52.71 -8.38
N GLY A 1244 -6.81 52.50 -8.62
CA GLY A 1244 -7.85 53.52 -8.44
C GLY A 1244 -7.95 54.54 -9.57
N ALA A 1245 -7.22 54.37 -10.68
CA ALA A 1245 -7.29 55.27 -11.82
C ALA A 1245 -8.61 55.11 -12.59
N THR A 1246 -9.08 56.21 -13.20
CA THR A 1246 -10.20 56.19 -14.14
C THR A 1246 -9.69 56.32 -15.58
N ILE A 1247 -9.96 55.32 -16.41
CA ILE A 1247 -9.65 55.32 -17.84
C ILE A 1247 -10.90 55.79 -18.60
N ARG A 1248 -10.78 56.84 -19.40
CA ARG A 1248 -11.88 57.36 -20.23
C ARG A 1248 -11.54 57.16 -21.71
N ILE A 1249 -12.38 56.40 -22.41
CA ILE A 1249 -12.21 56.05 -23.81
C ILE A 1249 -13.10 56.96 -24.64
N TYR A 1250 -12.52 57.67 -25.61
CA TYR A 1250 -13.24 58.59 -26.49
C TYR A 1250 -13.16 58.14 -27.95
N THR A 1251 -14.16 58.49 -28.75
CA THR A 1251 -14.07 58.48 -30.21
C THR A 1251 -13.05 59.51 -30.70
N THR A 1252 -12.61 59.41 -31.94
CA THR A 1252 -11.76 60.42 -32.59
C THR A 1252 -12.39 61.82 -32.65
N ARG A 1253 -13.72 61.92 -32.48
CA ARG A 1253 -14.46 63.19 -32.38
C ARG A 1253 -14.61 63.72 -30.95
N GLY A 1254 -14.00 63.08 -29.95
CA GLY A 1254 -14.06 63.49 -28.55
C GLY A 1254 -15.32 63.05 -27.77
N ARG A 1255 -16.20 62.23 -28.36
CA ARG A 1255 -17.36 61.65 -27.65
C ARG A 1255 -16.90 60.51 -26.73
N LEU A 1256 -17.25 60.57 -25.44
CA LEU A 1256 -16.98 59.49 -24.47
C LEU A 1256 -17.74 58.22 -24.86
N LEU A 1257 -17.04 57.10 -24.99
CA LEU A 1257 -17.59 55.78 -25.24
C LEU A 1257 -17.79 55.01 -23.94
N GLN A 1258 -16.77 54.99 -23.08
CA GLN A 1258 -16.78 54.19 -21.87
C GLN A 1258 -15.81 54.78 -20.84
N SER A 1259 -16.16 54.65 -19.56
CA SER A 1259 -15.25 54.90 -18.44
C SER A 1259 -15.02 53.58 -17.70
N LEU A 1260 -13.76 53.27 -17.41
CA LEU A 1260 -13.33 52.11 -16.65
C LEU A 1260 -12.69 52.61 -15.35
N VAL A 1261 -12.97 51.95 -14.24
CA VAL A 1261 -12.31 52.19 -12.95
C VAL A 1261 -11.41 50.99 -12.67
N HIS A 1262 -10.12 51.24 -12.46
CA HIS A 1262 -9.12 50.20 -12.19
C HIS A 1262 -9.00 49.86 -10.71
#